data_AF-A0A3R7KKN4-F1
#
_entry.id   AF-A0A3R7KKN4-F1
#
_cell.length_a   1.000
_cell.length_b   1.000
_cell.length_c   1.000
_cell.angle_alpha   90.00
_cell.angle_beta   90.00
_cell.angle_gamma   90.00
#
_symmetry.space_group_name_H-M   'P 1'
#
loop_
_entity.id
_entity.type
_entity.pdbx_description
1 polymer ?
#
loop_
_entity_poly.entity_id
_entity_poly.type
_entity_poly.pdbx_seq_one_letter_code
_entity_poly.pdbx_strand_id
1 'polypeptide(L)'
;MLSKSLHHVAAASSTALKHARSFGFLSALPEEHAMLREMCVQYAAKNLAPIAGDLDKQHKFPADQVKELGEMGLMGVAIDEKYGGAGLDYLAYAIAMEEISRGCASAGVIMSVNNSLYCAPMEKFGTSEQKEKHLTPFAKGEKLGCFGLSEPGNGSDAGAATTTAKATDKGYVLNGTKAWITNAHEADQAIVFATTDKSLKHKGISAFIVPTDTPGFSLGKKEDKLGICASSTANLIFEDCEVPKENLLGKEGDGFKIAMITLDSGRIGIASQALGIAQASYDCAIAYAHTRKTFGTPLAKNPIIQTKLSTMATEIEAARLLTWKAAAEKDAGRPFTKLAAMAKLKASEAATMCSHQAIQVLGGMGYVSEMPAERHYRDARITEIYEGTSEIQHLVIAGALNKEFDCSNKFPSVHQGVHFQIVRVLLESPMTVQDVRQALDASALESYIHSRLGASHGSIASIKQFQHGQSNPTYLVTMSSPGIKWVLRKKPHGKILPSAHAVEREFRVLEALEHTEVPTPRAVLLCEDTKVIGTAFYLMEYVAGRIFQDPSLPGVKPMYRYAMYSSAVDALCKLHALDYKALGLADFGRPEKYCHRVVTRWSRQVEGGQKVFTDAGVKENPRMKQLQTWLENKADDAERATSADGASIVHGDFRIDNMIFHPTEPRVLAILDWELCTIGNPFADVATLASAYRLPLDNSNTIMTPGLCDAPLKKLGIPSESDLLLGYSRRSNRFPLNTSTWNFFMGMVTYRFAAICHGVYARALLGNASSANAACAKTTMDRLLAMSDDIMDESADIYPEPELEHILPFPIRPHALKIYKKLLKFCQSRVYPAEHVHLEQIAKAREEGCVWKFVPPIIEELKTEAKALGLWNLFLPECVVPALDGKGPDVNYGGDLTNLEYGLMCEVMGRSLVLAPEVFNCSAPDTGNMEILTRFCTVEQKHEWLVPLLKGEIRSCFAMTEKRVASSDATNIETSIVRDEERQEFVINGHKFYISGAGDPRCKVIVLMGKHPERAHESAFKQQSMILVPMDAPGVQVVKPMSVFGYDDAPHGHMEMLFKDVRVPFRNMLLGEGRGFEIAQARLGPGRIHHCMRAIGAAERCLELMVMRAKTRTVFKQLMAENPLVCSQIAKSRCELDSARLLTLQAAHQMDKKGNKVAAQAIAMIKIVAPNMALDICDRAIQIHGAAGVSQDFVLSYLYAALRTLRIADGPDEVHMRTIAKLELSQSRL
;
A
#
# COMPACT_ATOMS: atom_id res chain seq x y z
N MET A 1 53.70 0.18 28.94
CA MET A 1 53.25 -0.24 27.59
C MET A 1 51.80 0.18 27.30
N LEU A 2 50.83 -0.11 28.18
CA LEU A 2 49.39 0.20 27.98
C LEU A 2 49.09 1.62 27.46
N SER A 3 49.67 2.68 28.03
CA SER A 3 49.44 4.07 27.60
C SER A 3 49.79 4.34 26.12
N LYS A 4 50.86 3.72 25.58
CA LYS A 4 51.19 3.82 24.14
C LYS A 4 50.19 3.07 23.25
N SER A 5 49.47 2.07 23.79
CA SER A 5 48.39 1.40 23.07
C SER A 5 47.11 2.24 23.01
N LEU A 6 46.81 3.01 24.07
CA LEU A 6 45.60 3.84 24.15
C LEU A 6 45.65 5.01 23.16
N HIS A 7 46.77 5.74 23.10
CA HIS A 7 46.96 6.80 22.10
C HIS A 7 46.83 6.29 20.65
N HIS A 8 47.26 5.07 20.35
CA HIS A 8 47.08 4.48 19.02
C HIS A 8 45.62 4.18 18.68
N VAL A 9 44.75 3.86 19.64
CA VAL A 9 43.31 3.61 19.38
C VAL A 9 42.55 4.92 19.21
N ALA A 10 42.82 5.93 20.05
CA ALA A 10 42.26 7.27 19.87
C ALA A 10 42.69 7.88 18.51
N ALA A 11 43.97 7.76 18.16
CA ALA A 11 44.47 8.16 16.84
C ALA A 11 43.82 7.34 15.70
N ALA A 12 43.64 6.02 15.85
CA ALA A 12 43.00 5.17 14.86
C ALA A 12 41.55 5.60 14.56
N SER A 13 40.81 6.10 15.55
CA SER A 13 39.48 6.70 15.32
C SER A 13 39.56 7.90 14.35
N SER A 14 40.55 8.78 14.52
CA SER A 14 40.78 9.91 13.59
C SER A 14 41.35 9.47 12.23
N THR A 15 42.00 8.29 12.15
CA THR A 15 42.58 7.75 10.90
C THR A 15 41.55 6.96 10.09
N ALA A 16 40.56 6.34 10.75
CA ALA A 16 39.42 5.70 10.11
C ALA A 16 38.54 6.70 9.33
N LEU A 17 38.48 7.95 9.80
CA LEU A 17 37.83 9.07 9.11
C LEU A 17 38.63 9.60 7.90
N LYS A 18 39.96 9.38 7.85
CA LYS A 18 40.81 9.80 6.71
C LYS A 18 40.77 8.84 5.52
N HIS A 19 40.36 7.59 5.73
CA HIS A 19 40.21 6.62 4.65
C HIS A 19 38.82 6.74 4.02
N ALA A 20 38.77 7.34 2.83
CA ALA A 20 37.57 7.39 1.99
C ALA A 20 37.16 5.96 1.58
N ARG A 21 36.27 5.33 2.38
CA ARG A 21 35.64 4.06 1.99
C ARG A 21 34.83 4.27 0.71
N SER A 22 34.78 3.23 -0.12
CA SER A 22 33.95 3.18 -1.32
C SER A 22 32.47 2.99 -0.96
N PHE A 23 31.84 4.03 -0.42
CA PHE A 23 30.39 4.07 -0.18
C PHE A 23 29.65 4.00 -1.52
N GLY A 24 29.15 2.81 -1.86
CA GLY A 24 28.54 2.50 -3.16
C GLY A 24 27.05 2.84 -3.26
N PHE A 25 26.57 3.95 -2.70
CA PHE A 25 25.14 4.17 -2.46
C PHE A 25 24.54 5.42 -3.15
N LEU A 26 23.34 5.21 -3.72
CA LEU A 26 22.46 6.08 -4.52
C LEU A 26 23.13 6.86 -5.68
N SER A 27 22.93 6.34 -6.89
CA SER A 27 23.58 6.75 -8.14
C SER A 27 25.11 6.92 -7.99
N ALA A 28 25.73 7.77 -8.80
CA ALA A 28 26.79 8.61 -8.26
C ALA A 28 26.07 9.81 -7.62
N LEU A 29 26.53 10.28 -6.46
CA LEU A 29 26.21 11.64 -6.04
C LEU A 29 26.67 12.60 -7.16
N PRO A 30 25.94 13.71 -7.43
CA PRO A 30 26.47 14.77 -8.28
C PRO A 30 27.83 15.24 -7.73
N GLU A 31 28.70 15.70 -8.62
CA GLU A 31 30.10 16.01 -8.30
C GLU A 31 30.22 17.01 -7.14
N GLU A 32 29.34 18.01 -7.13
CA GLU A 32 29.16 18.99 -6.07
C GLU A 32 28.81 18.36 -4.71
N HIS A 33 27.78 17.50 -4.63
CA HIS A 33 27.43 16.76 -3.41
C HIS A 33 28.57 15.85 -2.94
N ALA A 34 29.33 15.26 -3.86
CA ALA A 34 30.48 14.42 -3.53
C ALA A 34 31.66 15.24 -2.96
N MET A 35 31.95 16.41 -3.54
CA MET A 35 32.97 17.35 -3.03
C MET A 35 32.58 17.95 -1.68
N LEU A 36 31.33 18.39 -1.53
CA LEU A 36 30.76 18.85 -0.26
C LEU A 36 30.92 17.77 0.82
N ARG A 37 30.61 16.52 0.49
CA ARG A 37 30.77 15.39 1.41
C ARG A 37 32.22 15.21 1.83
N GLU A 38 33.16 15.20 0.90
CA GLU A 38 34.58 15.03 1.23
C GLU A 38 35.10 16.17 2.12
N MET A 39 34.74 17.42 1.82
CA MET A 39 35.04 18.57 2.66
C MET A 39 34.49 18.38 4.09
N CYS A 40 33.22 17.99 4.23
CA CYS A 40 32.61 17.76 5.54
C CYS A 40 33.25 16.59 6.31
N VAL A 41 33.62 15.50 5.64
CA VAL A 41 34.37 14.38 6.22
C VAL A 41 35.73 14.85 6.75
N GLN A 42 36.52 15.55 5.92
CA GLN A 42 37.84 16.03 6.30
C GLN A 42 37.78 17.03 7.46
N TYR A 43 36.79 17.95 7.44
CA TYR A 43 36.55 18.90 8.52
C TYR A 43 36.14 18.21 9.83
N ALA A 44 35.12 17.34 9.79
CA ALA A 44 34.63 16.64 10.97
C ALA A 44 35.72 15.76 11.61
N ALA A 45 36.56 15.13 10.79
CA ALA A 45 37.70 14.33 11.25
C ALA A 45 38.79 15.12 11.99
N LYS A 46 39.03 16.37 11.55
CA LYS A 46 40.13 17.21 12.01
C LYS A 46 39.72 18.15 13.14
N ASN A 47 38.56 18.78 13.03
CA ASN A 47 38.15 19.91 13.88
C ASN A 47 37.02 19.56 14.88
N LEU A 48 36.22 18.51 14.64
CA LEU A 48 35.10 18.13 15.53
C LEU A 48 35.39 16.88 16.36
N ALA A 49 35.69 15.75 15.71
CA ALA A 49 35.84 14.45 16.37
C ALA A 49 36.88 14.43 17.52
N PRO A 50 38.04 15.12 17.43
CA PRO A 50 39.03 15.11 18.52
C PRO A 50 38.57 15.85 19.79
N ILE A 51 37.75 16.90 19.66
CA ILE A 51 37.33 17.76 20.79
C ILE A 51 35.95 17.39 21.35
N ALA A 52 35.13 16.63 20.59
CA ALA A 52 33.78 16.27 20.96
C ALA A 52 33.66 15.48 22.28
N GLY A 53 34.74 14.87 22.76
CA GLY A 53 34.78 14.22 24.08
C GLY A 53 34.85 15.21 25.25
N ASP A 54 35.58 16.31 25.08
CA ASP A 54 35.75 17.33 26.13
C ASP A 54 34.61 18.35 26.11
N LEU A 55 34.07 18.67 24.93
CA LEU A 55 32.87 19.50 24.78
C LEU A 55 31.65 18.90 25.51
N ASP A 56 31.44 17.58 25.36
CA ASP A 56 30.39 16.82 26.06
C ASP A 56 30.61 16.84 27.57
N LYS A 57 31.80 16.45 28.05
CA LYS A 57 32.16 16.43 29.48
C LYS A 57 32.09 17.80 30.17
N GLN A 58 32.28 18.89 29.42
CA GLN A 58 32.21 20.27 29.94
C GLN A 58 30.85 20.94 29.68
N HIS A 59 29.92 20.27 29.00
CA HIS A 59 28.63 20.82 28.55
C HIS A 59 28.82 22.15 27.78
N LYS A 60 29.92 22.24 27.01
CA LYS A 60 30.46 23.48 26.46
C LYS A 60 30.09 23.67 24.99
N PHE A 61 29.54 24.83 24.66
CA PHE A 61 29.23 25.22 23.27
C PHE A 61 30.50 25.37 22.41
N PRO A 62 30.57 24.76 21.21
CA PRO A 62 31.74 24.80 20.34
C PRO A 62 31.80 26.07 19.47
N ALA A 63 31.94 27.24 20.12
CA ALA A 63 31.84 28.55 19.47
C ALA A 63 32.75 28.71 18.23
N ASP A 64 34.02 28.33 18.35
CA ASP A 64 35.00 28.46 17.27
C ASP A 64 34.60 27.61 16.05
N GLN A 65 34.15 26.36 16.28
CA GLN A 65 33.73 25.46 15.20
C GLN A 65 32.38 25.87 14.59
N VAL A 66 31.47 26.48 15.35
CA VAL A 66 30.22 27.01 14.78
C VAL A 66 30.50 28.22 13.89
N LYS A 67 31.49 29.06 14.23
CA LYS A 67 31.99 30.13 13.36
C LYS A 67 32.64 29.58 12.09
N GLU A 68 33.51 28.57 12.21
CA GLU A 68 34.10 27.86 11.06
C GLU A 68 33.01 27.24 10.15
N LEU A 69 31.96 26.63 10.71
CA LEU A 69 30.81 26.12 9.94
C LEU A 69 30.07 27.24 9.19
N GLY A 70 29.96 28.44 9.76
CA GLY A 70 29.42 29.63 9.09
C GLY A 70 30.30 30.07 7.92
N GLU A 71 31.61 30.19 8.13
CA GLU A 71 32.60 30.52 7.10
C GLU A 71 32.65 29.49 5.95
N MET A 72 32.26 28.23 6.21
CA MET A 72 32.10 27.17 5.21
C MET A 72 30.71 27.14 4.54
N GLY A 73 29.82 28.09 4.83
CA GLY A 73 28.44 28.15 4.29
C GLY A 73 27.49 27.10 4.87
N LEU A 74 27.92 26.31 5.85
CA LEU A 74 27.16 25.17 6.40
C LEU A 74 26.01 25.60 7.34
N MET A 75 25.91 26.88 7.69
CA MET A 75 24.82 27.43 8.51
C MET A 75 23.58 27.87 7.70
N GLY A 76 23.67 27.83 6.36
CA GLY A 76 22.61 28.17 5.42
C GLY A 76 22.74 27.41 4.09
N VAL A 77 22.95 26.10 4.15
CA VAL A 77 23.30 25.24 3.00
C VAL A 77 22.30 25.37 1.85
N ALA A 78 21.02 25.20 2.18
CA ALA A 78 19.91 25.19 1.22
C ALA A 78 19.08 26.48 1.27
N ILE A 79 19.77 27.61 1.45
CA ILE A 79 19.22 28.97 1.43
C ILE A 79 19.79 29.69 0.20
N ASP A 80 18.98 30.52 -0.44
CA ASP A 80 19.34 31.28 -1.64
C ASP A 80 20.57 32.18 -1.42
N GLU A 81 21.51 32.18 -2.38
CA GLU A 81 22.77 32.95 -2.33
C GLU A 81 22.54 34.45 -2.08
N LYS A 82 21.43 35.02 -2.57
CA LYS A 82 21.12 36.45 -2.38
C LYS A 82 20.86 36.82 -0.91
N TYR A 83 20.57 35.84 -0.06
CA TYR A 83 20.46 35.98 1.39
C TYR A 83 21.70 35.41 2.11
N GLY A 84 22.83 35.24 1.43
CA GLY A 84 24.08 34.74 2.03
C GLY A 84 24.04 33.27 2.44
N GLY A 85 23.13 32.48 1.85
CA GLY A 85 23.20 31.02 1.90
C GLY A 85 24.18 30.45 0.86
N ALA A 86 24.33 29.12 0.84
CA ALA A 86 25.22 28.43 -0.09
C ALA A 86 24.54 28.01 -1.42
N GLY A 87 23.25 28.29 -1.62
CA GLY A 87 22.55 28.03 -2.88
C GLY A 87 22.29 26.55 -3.23
N LEU A 88 22.62 25.61 -2.34
CA LEU A 88 22.51 24.16 -2.57
C LEU A 88 21.09 23.63 -2.26
N ASP A 89 20.93 22.30 -2.28
CA ASP A 89 19.65 21.60 -2.06
C ASP A 89 19.57 20.89 -0.69
N TYR A 90 18.40 20.31 -0.36
CA TYR A 90 18.24 19.55 0.89
C TYR A 90 19.00 18.22 0.89
N LEU A 91 19.40 17.68 -0.26
CA LEU A 91 20.29 16.51 -0.32
C LEU A 91 21.71 16.89 0.13
N ALA A 92 22.23 18.03 -0.30
CA ALA A 92 23.50 18.61 0.13
C ALA A 92 23.47 18.92 1.64
N TYR A 93 22.40 19.56 2.12
CA TYR A 93 22.18 19.76 3.56
C TYR A 93 22.15 18.43 4.33
N ALA A 94 21.42 17.42 3.83
CA ALA A 94 21.33 16.11 4.47
C ALA A 94 22.68 15.38 4.54
N ILE A 95 23.52 15.51 3.50
CA ILE A 95 24.86 14.91 3.44
C ILE A 95 25.84 15.63 4.38
N ALA A 96 25.84 16.96 4.39
CA ALA A 96 26.67 17.75 5.30
C ALA A 96 26.29 17.49 6.78
N MET A 97 24.98 17.48 7.08
CA MET A 97 24.45 17.14 8.40
C MET A 97 24.90 15.75 8.89
N GLU A 98 24.97 14.76 8.01
CA GLU A 98 25.42 13.40 8.36
C GLU A 98 26.89 13.38 8.80
N GLU A 99 27.79 13.91 7.97
CA GLU A 99 29.23 13.85 8.24
C GLU A 99 29.67 14.81 9.37
N ILE A 100 29.03 15.98 9.52
CA ILE A 100 29.24 16.86 10.70
C ILE A 100 28.81 16.17 12.00
N SER A 101 27.65 15.50 11.99
CA SER A 101 27.13 14.80 13.19
C SER A 101 27.94 13.55 13.55
N ARG A 102 28.56 12.90 12.56
CA ARG A 102 29.54 11.82 12.73
C ARG A 102 30.80 12.30 13.49
N GLY A 103 31.18 13.56 13.33
CA GLY A 103 32.20 14.20 14.17
C GLY A 103 31.68 14.60 15.56
N CYS A 104 30.59 15.38 15.60
CA CYS A 104 29.97 15.84 16.85
C CYS A 104 28.45 16.03 16.69
N ALA A 105 27.66 15.21 17.37
CA ALA A 105 26.19 15.26 17.35
C ALA A 105 25.62 16.62 17.83
N SER A 106 26.32 17.29 18.76
CA SER A 106 25.92 18.62 19.24
C SER A 106 26.16 19.71 18.18
N ALA A 107 27.30 19.70 17.50
CA ALA A 107 27.55 20.61 16.37
C ALA A 107 26.53 20.40 15.25
N GLY A 108 26.19 19.14 14.98
CA GLY A 108 25.10 18.76 14.07
C GLY A 108 23.75 19.41 14.44
N VAL A 109 23.27 19.28 15.68
CA VAL A 109 21.96 19.89 16.04
C VAL A 109 22.00 21.43 16.04
N ILE A 110 23.12 22.05 16.41
CA ILE A 110 23.29 23.52 16.35
C ILE A 110 23.14 24.02 14.90
N MET A 111 23.83 23.36 13.97
CA MET A 111 23.72 23.57 12.51
C MET A 111 22.29 23.30 12.02
N SER A 112 21.66 22.21 12.47
CA SER A 112 20.34 21.78 12.03
C SER A 112 19.23 22.77 12.40
N VAL A 113 19.22 23.25 13.64
CA VAL A 113 18.25 24.23 14.15
C VAL A 113 18.36 25.53 13.36
N ASN A 114 19.58 26.01 13.09
CA ASN A 114 19.80 27.23 12.32
C ASN A 114 19.29 27.08 10.87
N ASN A 115 19.75 26.07 10.14
CA ASN A 115 19.35 25.83 8.75
C ASN A 115 17.82 25.60 8.61
N SER A 116 17.28 24.63 9.35
CA SER A 116 15.99 24.02 9.04
C SER A 116 14.83 24.48 9.91
N LEU A 117 15.09 24.94 11.14
CA LEU A 117 14.06 25.47 12.04
C LEU A 117 14.01 27.01 12.10
N TYR A 118 15.10 27.69 11.75
CA TYR A 118 15.15 29.16 11.71
C TYR A 118 15.20 29.73 10.29
N CYS A 119 16.24 29.43 9.51
CA CYS A 119 16.45 30.03 8.18
C CYS A 119 15.36 29.61 7.19
N ALA A 120 15.06 28.31 7.07
CA ALA A 120 14.06 27.80 6.13
C ALA A 120 12.64 28.40 6.27
N PRO A 121 12.03 28.54 7.47
CA PRO A 121 10.75 29.23 7.59
C PRO A 121 10.84 30.74 7.34
N MET A 122 11.95 31.39 7.70
CA MET A 122 12.17 32.81 7.39
C MET A 122 12.21 33.05 5.87
N GLU A 123 12.94 32.22 5.13
CA GLU A 123 12.99 32.25 3.66
C GLU A 123 11.63 31.97 3.03
N LYS A 124 10.89 30.98 3.56
CA LYS A 124 9.63 30.52 2.98
C LYS A 124 8.42 31.42 3.28
N PHE A 125 8.36 32.04 4.46
CA PHE A 125 7.19 32.78 4.94
C PHE A 125 7.44 34.25 5.23
N GLY A 126 8.70 34.70 5.23
CA GLY A 126 9.03 36.10 5.46
C GLY A 126 8.68 37.02 4.29
N THR A 127 8.53 38.31 4.58
CA THR A 127 8.59 39.38 3.57
C THR A 127 10.02 39.57 3.05
N SER A 128 10.22 40.44 2.05
CA SER A 128 11.56 40.76 1.54
C SER A 128 12.44 41.41 2.62
N GLU A 129 11.86 42.38 3.33
CA GLU A 129 12.49 43.15 4.41
C GLU A 129 12.81 42.24 5.60
N GLN A 130 11.91 41.29 5.93
CA GLN A 130 12.16 40.27 6.94
C GLN A 130 13.35 39.37 6.56
N LYS A 131 13.51 38.97 5.29
CA LYS A 131 14.65 38.15 4.86
C LYS A 131 15.96 38.92 4.91
N GLU A 132 16.00 40.11 4.33
CA GLU A 132 17.22 40.94 4.33
C GLU A 132 17.75 41.20 5.75
N LYS A 133 16.85 41.47 6.71
CA LYS A 133 17.19 41.81 8.10
C LYS A 133 17.33 40.59 9.04
N HIS A 134 16.53 39.54 8.85
CA HIS A 134 16.39 38.42 9.81
C HIS A 134 16.75 37.03 9.25
N LEU A 135 17.03 36.88 7.94
CA LEU A 135 17.62 35.66 7.35
C LEU A 135 19.11 35.84 7.08
N THR A 136 19.52 36.95 6.44
CA THR A 136 20.88 37.10 5.88
C THR A 136 22.03 36.88 6.88
N PRO A 137 22.02 37.43 8.11
CA PRO A 137 23.09 37.18 9.07
C PRO A 137 23.14 35.72 9.55
N PHE A 138 22.01 35.02 9.52
CA PHE A 138 21.85 33.67 10.07
C PHE A 138 22.24 32.60 9.05
N ALA A 139 21.92 32.81 7.76
CA ALA A 139 22.35 31.92 6.68
C ALA A 139 23.89 31.85 6.57
N LYS A 140 24.56 33.00 6.73
CA LYS A 140 26.03 33.10 6.81
C LYS A 140 26.65 32.54 8.10
N GLY A 141 25.85 32.28 9.13
CA GLY A 141 26.35 31.96 10.48
C GLY A 141 27.02 33.12 11.23
N GLU A 142 26.78 34.38 10.84
CA GLU A 142 27.17 35.57 11.65
C GLU A 142 26.34 35.67 12.94
N LYS A 143 25.14 35.07 12.95
CA LYS A 143 24.15 35.02 14.04
C LYS A 143 23.49 33.63 14.12
N LEU A 144 22.90 33.29 15.27
CA LEU A 144 22.27 31.99 15.51
C LEU A 144 20.77 32.10 15.84
N GLY A 145 19.98 31.23 15.22
CA GLY A 145 18.54 31.13 15.45
C GLY A 145 18.13 30.02 16.42
N CYS A 146 16.95 30.19 17.03
CA CYS A 146 16.24 29.14 17.78
C CYS A 146 14.72 29.12 17.49
N PHE A 147 14.02 28.06 17.93
CA PHE A 147 12.64 27.76 17.50
C PHE A 147 11.71 27.44 18.70
N GLY A 148 10.98 28.46 19.16
CA GLY A 148 10.12 28.45 20.35
C GLY A 148 8.71 27.92 20.11
N LEU A 149 8.55 26.60 19.89
CA LEU A 149 7.24 25.95 19.73
C LEU A 149 6.71 25.34 21.03
N SER A 150 7.41 24.33 21.57
CA SER A 150 6.98 23.52 22.72
C SER A 150 6.89 24.32 24.03
N GLU A 151 6.05 23.85 24.96
CA GLU A 151 5.84 24.47 26.28
C GLU A 151 5.88 23.39 27.39
N PRO A 152 6.03 23.75 28.68
CA PRO A 152 6.05 22.78 29.78
C PRO A 152 4.80 21.88 29.85
N GLY A 153 3.63 22.41 29.44
CA GLY A 153 2.37 21.66 29.41
C GLY A 153 2.12 20.87 28.12
N ASN A 154 2.83 21.15 27.03
CA ASN A 154 2.56 20.54 25.73
C ASN A 154 3.80 20.51 24.81
N GLY A 155 4.28 19.29 24.51
CA GLY A 155 5.27 19.02 23.46
C GLY A 155 4.59 18.42 22.22
N SER A 156 4.15 17.16 22.33
CA SER A 156 3.54 16.43 21.20
C SER A 156 2.21 17.02 20.72
N ASP A 157 1.39 17.58 21.61
CA ASP A 157 0.23 18.41 21.23
C ASP A 157 0.65 19.87 21.02
N ALA A 158 1.36 20.13 19.93
CA ALA A 158 1.76 21.47 19.52
C ALA A 158 0.56 22.39 19.20
N GLY A 159 -0.67 21.85 19.12
CA GLY A 159 -1.90 22.61 18.88
C GLY A 159 -2.53 23.21 20.15
N ALA A 160 -2.03 22.84 21.34
CA ALA A 160 -2.53 23.26 22.65
C ALA A 160 -1.75 24.43 23.30
N ALA A 161 -0.97 25.18 22.50
CA ALA A 161 -0.09 26.25 22.99
C ALA A 161 -0.80 27.27 23.89
N THR A 162 -0.22 27.53 25.07
CA THR A 162 -0.76 28.42 26.10
C THR A 162 -0.14 29.82 26.08
N THR A 163 1.07 29.99 25.52
CA THR A 163 1.72 31.29 25.32
C THR A 163 0.86 32.18 24.43
N THR A 164 0.44 33.34 24.93
CA THR A 164 -0.44 34.27 24.21
C THR A 164 0.34 35.39 23.53
N ALA A 165 -0.17 35.87 22.39
CA ALA A 165 0.23 37.13 21.78
C ALA A 165 -0.99 38.04 21.64
N LYS A 166 -1.05 39.12 22.45
CA LYS A 166 -2.18 40.05 22.46
C LYS A 166 -1.88 41.25 21.56
N ALA A 167 -2.73 41.53 20.58
CA ALA A 167 -2.58 42.70 19.71
C ALA A 167 -2.70 44.03 20.48
N THR A 168 -1.94 45.03 20.05
CA THR A 168 -1.90 46.42 20.56
C THR A 168 -1.67 47.40 19.41
N ASP A 169 -1.79 48.70 19.66
CA ASP A 169 -1.57 49.75 18.65
C ASP A 169 -0.14 49.76 18.07
N LYS A 170 0.84 49.18 18.78
CA LYS A 170 2.25 49.08 18.36
C LYS A 170 2.62 47.74 17.69
N GLY A 171 1.82 46.69 17.86
CA GLY A 171 2.22 45.32 17.52
C GLY A 171 1.54 44.28 18.42
N TYR A 172 2.31 43.41 19.04
CA TYR A 172 1.82 42.34 19.92
C TYR A 172 2.57 42.33 21.25
N VAL A 173 1.90 41.94 22.33
CA VAL A 173 2.51 41.67 23.64
C VAL A 173 2.47 40.17 23.89
N LEU A 174 3.64 39.55 24.03
CA LEU A 174 3.78 38.11 24.26
C LEU A 174 3.90 37.80 25.76
N ASN A 175 3.15 36.80 26.22
CA ASN A 175 3.16 36.31 27.59
C ASN A 175 3.10 34.77 27.62
N GLY A 176 4.00 34.13 28.38
CA GLY A 176 4.03 32.67 28.56
C GLY A 176 5.44 32.09 28.68
N THR A 177 5.58 30.80 28.39
CA THR A 177 6.87 30.10 28.48
C THR A 177 6.99 29.00 27.43
N LYS A 178 8.07 29.07 26.65
CA LYS A 178 8.53 27.98 25.77
C LYS A 178 9.57 27.14 26.49
N ALA A 179 9.62 25.85 26.18
CA ALA A 179 10.47 24.88 26.88
C ALA A 179 11.20 23.95 25.91
N TRP A 180 12.36 23.45 26.35
CA TRP A 180 13.24 22.55 25.60
C TRP A 180 13.85 23.17 24.33
N ILE A 181 14.11 24.48 24.35
CA ILE A 181 14.53 25.22 23.15
C ILE A 181 16.04 25.12 22.96
N THR A 182 16.46 24.45 21.89
CA THR A 182 17.86 24.30 21.47
C THR A 182 18.44 25.64 20.99
N ASN A 183 19.75 25.85 21.17
CA ASN A 183 20.49 27.10 20.90
C ASN A 183 20.07 28.30 21.77
N ALA A 184 19.12 28.16 22.69
CA ALA A 184 18.49 29.29 23.40
C ALA A 184 19.45 30.25 24.12
N HIS A 185 20.62 29.78 24.59
CA HIS A 185 21.62 30.63 25.27
C HIS A 185 22.67 31.24 24.33
N GLU A 186 22.69 30.84 23.06
CA GLU A 186 23.63 31.32 22.06
C GLU A 186 22.94 31.97 20.85
N ALA A 187 21.60 32.05 20.86
CA ALA A 187 20.79 32.59 19.78
C ALA A 187 20.51 34.09 19.92
N ASP A 188 20.63 34.83 18.80
CA ASP A 188 20.26 36.23 18.69
C ASP A 188 18.75 36.43 18.56
N GLN A 189 18.05 35.46 17.95
CA GLN A 189 16.62 35.54 17.63
C GLN A 189 15.91 34.20 17.74
N ALA A 190 14.64 34.25 18.11
CA ALA A 190 13.73 33.11 18.23
C ALA A 190 12.54 33.26 17.27
N ILE A 191 12.15 32.17 16.59
CA ILE A 191 10.82 32.07 15.97
C ILE A 191 9.88 31.46 17.00
N VAL A 192 8.96 32.26 17.54
CA VAL A 192 8.08 31.92 18.67
C VAL A 192 6.65 31.73 18.21
N PHE A 193 6.00 30.64 18.63
CA PHE A 193 4.61 30.34 18.27
C PHE A 193 3.67 30.66 19.41
N ALA A 194 2.83 31.68 19.27
CA ALA A 194 1.93 32.13 20.33
C ALA A 194 0.49 32.26 19.81
N THR A 195 -0.49 32.01 20.68
CA THR A 195 -1.91 32.08 20.31
C THR A 195 -2.47 33.50 20.46
N THR A 196 -3.07 34.01 19.38
CA THR A 196 -3.80 35.29 19.37
C THR A 196 -5.27 35.09 19.73
N ASP A 197 -5.86 33.92 19.41
CA ASP A 197 -7.18 33.49 19.87
C ASP A 197 -7.21 32.01 20.30
N LYS A 198 -7.33 31.78 21.61
CA LYS A 198 -7.41 30.43 22.22
C LYS A 198 -8.69 29.66 21.83
N SER A 199 -9.77 30.34 21.46
CA SER A 199 -11.03 29.69 21.07
C SER A 199 -10.89 28.91 19.75
N LEU A 200 -10.01 29.38 18.85
CA LEU A 200 -9.73 28.78 17.54
C LEU A 200 -8.71 27.62 17.60
N LYS A 201 -8.16 27.33 18.78
CA LYS A 201 -7.14 26.28 19.02
C LYS A 201 -5.96 26.45 18.04
N HIS A 202 -5.53 25.40 17.36
CA HIS A 202 -4.44 25.43 16.38
C HIS A 202 -4.61 26.47 15.24
N LYS A 203 -5.83 26.95 14.96
CA LYS A 203 -6.08 28.00 13.95
C LYS A 203 -5.87 29.42 14.47
N GLY A 204 -5.79 29.60 15.78
CA GLY A 204 -5.48 30.87 16.44
C GLY A 204 -4.05 30.95 16.93
N ILE A 205 -3.11 30.20 16.32
CA ILE A 205 -1.67 30.24 16.60
C ILE A 205 -0.98 31.02 15.49
N SER A 206 -0.12 31.96 15.87
CA SER A 206 0.67 32.84 14.99
C SER A 206 2.17 32.67 15.28
N ALA A 207 3.02 33.01 14.32
CA ALA A 207 4.48 32.91 14.44
C ALA A 207 5.10 34.31 14.51
N PHE A 208 6.07 34.51 15.41
CA PHE A 208 6.67 35.81 15.71
C PHE A 208 8.19 35.72 15.72
N ILE A 209 8.86 36.72 15.14
CA ILE A 209 10.31 36.87 15.18
C ILE A 209 10.66 37.69 16.44
N VAL A 210 11.36 37.10 17.40
CA VAL A 210 11.65 37.74 18.69
C VAL A 210 13.16 37.79 18.94
N PRO A 211 13.79 38.98 18.89
CA PRO A 211 15.16 39.18 19.37
C PRO A 211 15.33 38.82 20.85
N THR A 212 16.44 38.17 21.19
CA THR A 212 16.68 37.69 22.57
C THR A 212 17.08 38.80 23.56
N ASP A 213 17.26 40.03 23.06
CA ASP A 213 17.42 41.28 23.80
C ASP A 213 16.12 42.10 23.95
N THR A 214 14.98 41.59 23.47
CA THR A 214 13.67 42.28 23.57
C THR A 214 13.26 42.44 25.04
N PRO A 215 12.84 43.64 25.50
CA PRO A 215 12.30 43.82 26.84
C PRO A 215 11.12 42.89 27.12
N GLY A 216 11.14 42.19 28.26
CA GLY A 216 10.16 41.16 28.61
C GLY A 216 10.51 39.74 28.15
N PHE A 217 11.58 39.57 27.35
CA PHE A 217 12.20 38.26 27.08
C PHE A 217 13.20 37.91 28.18
N SER A 218 13.22 36.66 28.64
CA SER A 218 14.29 36.14 29.49
C SER A 218 14.54 34.64 29.31
N LEU A 219 15.71 34.17 29.73
CA LEU A 219 16.12 32.78 29.59
C LEU A 219 16.03 32.03 30.92
N GLY A 220 15.47 30.82 30.87
CA GLY A 220 15.63 29.84 31.94
C GLY A 220 17.07 29.31 32.03
N LYS A 221 17.35 28.57 33.11
CA LYS A 221 18.59 27.79 33.24
C LYS A 221 18.83 26.89 32.01
N LYS A 222 20.09 26.55 31.72
CA LYS A 222 20.39 25.43 30.82
C LYS A 222 19.91 24.12 31.47
N GLU A 223 19.27 23.26 30.69
CA GLU A 223 18.90 21.93 31.12
C GLU A 223 20.10 20.99 31.10
N ASP A 224 20.22 20.21 32.17
CA ASP A 224 21.15 19.10 32.29
C ASP A 224 20.57 17.88 31.54
N LYS A 225 21.41 17.17 30.79
CA LYS A 225 20.95 16.24 29.74
C LYS A 225 21.76 14.95 29.73
N LEU A 226 21.13 13.89 29.23
CA LEU A 226 21.79 12.61 28.97
C LEU A 226 22.87 12.74 27.88
N GLY A 227 22.54 13.37 26.75
CA GLY A 227 23.42 13.52 25.59
C GLY A 227 23.20 14.85 24.89
N ILE A 228 23.91 15.05 23.77
CA ILE A 228 24.06 16.35 23.09
C ILE A 228 24.40 17.51 24.04
N CYS A 229 25.21 17.23 25.07
CA CYS A 229 25.46 18.15 26.19
C CYS A 229 26.15 19.46 25.79
N ALA A 230 26.82 19.49 24.64
CA ALA A 230 27.48 20.68 24.09
C ALA A 230 26.52 21.62 23.32
N SER A 231 25.24 21.28 23.13
CA SER A 231 24.20 22.23 22.70
C SER A 231 23.42 22.75 23.90
N SER A 232 23.13 24.05 23.94
CA SER A 232 22.24 24.58 24.98
C SER A 232 20.81 24.14 24.76
N THR A 233 20.07 24.04 25.86
CA THR A 233 18.64 23.75 25.87
C THR A 233 18.08 24.49 27.06
N ALA A 234 17.08 25.36 26.88
CA ALA A 234 16.52 26.15 27.98
C ALA A 234 15.04 26.47 27.74
N ASN A 235 14.42 27.11 28.74
CA ASN A 235 13.14 27.76 28.57
C ASN A 235 13.33 29.19 28.04
N LEU A 236 12.39 29.65 27.21
CA LEU A 236 12.24 31.08 26.88
C LEU A 236 11.02 31.60 27.62
N ILE A 237 11.17 32.65 28.40
CA ILE A 237 10.12 33.22 29.26
C ILE A 237 9.75 34.59 28.69
N PHE A 238 8.44 34.85 28.60
CA PHE A 238 7.88 36.08 28.04
C PHE A 238 6.95 36.70 29.10
N GLU A 239 7.32 37.87 29.60
CA GLU A 239 6.57 38.66 30.58
C GLU A 239 6.36 40.06 29.99
N ASP A 240 5.16 40.33 29.50
CA ASP A 240 4.77 41.53 28.74
C ASP A 240 5.76 41.94 27.62
N CYS A 241 6.28 40.96 26.89
CA CYS A 241 7.28 41.15 25.83
C CYS A 241 6.69 41.89 24.61
N GLU A 242 7.03 43.18 24.41
CA GLU A 242 6.58 43.98 23.25
C GLU A 242 7.28 43.53 21.96
N VAL A 243 6.52 43.00 21.00
CA VAL A 243 6.99 42.55 19.68
C VAL A 243 6.36 43.42 18.57
N PRO A 244 7.15 44.05 17.69
CA PRO A 244 6.64 44.90 16.61
C PRO A 244 5.70 44.17 15.64
N LYS A 245 4.79 44.90 15.00
CA LYS A 245 3.79 44.31 14.07
C LYS A 245 4.44 43.64 12.86
N GLU A 246 5.53 44.22 12.36
CA GLU A 246 6.36 43.73 11.26
C GLU A 246 7.19 42.49 11.61
N ASN A 247 7.20 42.05 12.87
CA ASN A 247 7.82 40.79 13.29
C ASN A 247 6.85 39.59 13.24
N LEU A 248 5.60 39.77 12.82
CA LEU A 248 4.69 38.67 12.49
C LEU A 248 5.19 37.91 11.25
N LEU A 249 5.49 36.62 11.39
CA LEU A 249 5.96 35.77 10.30
C LEU A 249 4.75 35.12 9.58
N GLY A 250 4.56 35.45 8.31
CA GLY A 250 3.39 35.01 7.53
C GLY A 250 2.13 35.82 7.85
N LYS A 251 1.07 35.14 8.29
CA LYS A 251 -0.23 35.75 8.64
C LYS A 251 -0.68 35.32 10.03
N GLU A 252 -1.58 36.11 10.63
CA GLU A 252 -2.21 35.71 11.88
C GLU A 252 -3.02 34.41 11.67
N GLY A 253 -2.87 33.44 12.57
CA GLY A 253 -3.46 32.10 12.46
C GLY A 253 -2.73 31.10 11.55
N ASP A 254 -1.74 31.54 10.75
CA ASP A 254 -0.93 30.64 9.91
C ASP A 254 0.19 29.92 10.71
N GLY A 255 0.41 30.29 11.97
CA GLY A 255 1.55 29.83 12.79
C GLY A 255 1.64 28.32 12.98
N PHE A 256 0.53 27.62 13.24
CA PHE A 256 0.57 26.16 13.34
C PHE A 256 0.93 25.47 12.01
N LYS A 257 0.46 26.03 10.89
CA LYS A 257 0.81 25.56 9.53
C LYS A 257 2.29 25.82 9.22
N ILE A 258 2.82 26.98 9.61
CA ILE A 258 4.26 27.30 9.52
C ILE A 258 5.07 26.28 10.34
N ALA A 259 4.68 26.03 11.60
CA ALA A 259 5.36 25.06 12.47
C ALA A 259 5.40 23.65 11.87
N MET A 260 4.28 23.14 11.33
CA MET A 260 4.25 21.79 10.72
C MET A 260 5.12 21.69 9.46
N ILE A 261 5.06 22.69 8.56
CA ILE A 261 5.88 22.71 7.34
C ILE A 261 7.39 22.84 7.67
N THR A 262 7.71 23.49 8.78
CA THR A 262 9.07 23.61 9.31
C THR A 262 9.56 22.28 9.87
N LEU A 263 8.80 21.64 10.76
CA LEU A 263 9.16 20.34 11.35
C LEU A 263 9.25 19.22 10.30
N ASP A 264 8.43 19.24 9.25
CA ASP A 264 8.59 18.30 8.13
C ASP A 264 9.98 18.43 7.48
N SER A 265 10.58 19.64 7.48
CA SER A 265 11.93 19.89 6.96
C SER A 265 13.03 19.55 7.98
N GLY A 266 12.85 19.92 9.25
CA GLY A 266 13.83 19.65 10.32
C GLY A 266 14.02 18.16 10.60
N ARG A 267 12.95 17.36 10.49
CA ARG A 267 13.00 15.88 10.54
C ARG A 267 14.00 15.26 9.56
N ILE A 268 14.26 15.88 8.40
CA ILE A 268 15.31 15.42 7.46
C ILE A 268 16.70 15.68 8.05
N GLY A 269 16.92 16.85 8.65
CA GLY A 269 18.15 17.18 9.37
C GLY A 269 18.40 16.25 10.57
N ILE A 270 17.37 15.96 11.36
CA ILE A 270 17.45 14.99 12.47
C ILE A 270 17.71 13.56 11.98
N ALA A 271 17.14 13.15 10.85
CA ALA A 271 17.46 11.85 10.25
C ALA A 271 18.94 11.75 9.85
N SER A 272 19.48 12.78 9.20
CA SER A 272 20.91 12.89 8.90
C SER A 272 21.80 12.92 10.14
N GLN A 273 21.40 13.64 11.18
CA GLN A 273 22.14 13.66 12.45
C GLN A 273 22.22 12.26 13.08
N ALA A 274 21.09 11.54 13.11
CA ALA A 274 21.01 10.17 13.60
C ALA A 274 21.89 9.22 12.77
N LEU A 275 21.90 9.37 11.43
CA LEU A 275 22.81 8.65 10.54
C LEU A 275 24.29 8.89 10.88
N GLY A 276 24.69 10.14 11.14
CA GLY A 276 26.05 10.47 11.55
C GLY A 276 26.46 9.77 12.85
N ILE A 277 25.57 9.77 13.85
CA ILE A 277 25.77 9.07 15.13
C ILE A 277 25.87 7.55 14.93
N ALA A 278 25.00 6.98 14.07
CA ALA A 278 25.00 5.55 13.73
C ALA A 278 26.30 5.13 13.03
N GLN A 279 26.76 5.93 12.05
CA GLN A 279 27.99 5.72 11.31
C GLN A 279 29.23 5.81 12.21
N ALA A 280 29.31 6.83 13.09
CA ALA A 280 30.40 6.96 14.06
C ALA A 280 30.45 5.77 15.05
N SER A 281 29.28 5.33 15.52
CA SER A 281 29.15 4.12 16.35
C SER A 281 29.68 2.87 15.64
N TYR A 282 29.33 2.71 14.36
CA TYR A 282 29.79 1.59 13.54
C TYR A 282 31.29 1.63 13.25
N ASP A 283 31.84 2.79 12.90
CA ASP A 283 33.27 2.99 12.68
C ASP A 283 34.10 2.68 13.94
N CYS A 284 33.62 3.12 15.12
CA CYS A 284 34.21 2.78 16.41
C CYS A 284 34.17 1.26 16.68
N ALA A 285 33.02 0.61 16.45
CA ALA A 285 32.84 -0.81 16.68
C ALA A 285 33.75 -1.68 15.78
N ILE A 286 33.83 -1.39 14.49
CA ILE A 286 34.63 -2.17 13.54
C ILE A 286 36.14 -1.97 13.75
N ALA A 287 36.60 -0.73 13.97
CA ALA A 287 38.01 -0.45 14.26
C ALA A 287 38.50 -1.15 15.55
N TYR A 288 37.67 -1.17 16.59
CA TYR A 288 37.97 -1.93 17.81
C TYR A 288 37.91 -3.44 17.57
N ALA A 289 36.96 -3.95 16.76
CA ALA A 289 36.85 -5.38 16.47
C ALA A 289 38.08 -5.95 15.71
N HIS A 290 38.75 -5.13 14.89
CA HIS A 290 40.00 -5.50 14.22
C HIS A 290 41.20 -5.57 15.17
N THR A 291 41.29 -4.65 16.13
CA THR A 291 42.46 -4.47 17.00
C THR A 291 42.38 -5.32 18.28
N ARG A 292 41.19 -5.43 18.89
CA ARG A 292 40.96 -6.21 20.11
C ARG A 292 40.98 -7.71 19.82
N LYS A 293 41.79 -8.46 20.58
CA LYS A 293 41.85 -9.93 20.53
C LYS A 293 41.19 -10.57 21.75
N THR A 294 40.57 -11.72 21.54
CA THR A 294 40.01 -12.64 22.55
C THR A 294 40.20 -14.08 22.06
N PHE A 295 40.46 -15.04 22.95
CA PHE A 295 40.68 -16.45 22.56
C PHE A 295 41.68 -16.61 21.40
N GLY A 296 42.81 -15.87 21.47
CA GLY A 296 43.87 -15.88 20.47
C GLY A 296 43.59 -15.14 19.15
N THR A 297 42.35 -14.70 18.87
CA THR A 297 41.96 -14.13 17.56
C THR A 297 41.34 -12.73 17.70
N PRO A 298 41.40 -11.86 16.67
CA PRO A 298 40.64 -10.60 16.65
C PRO A 298 39.14 -10.83 16.77
N LEU A 299 38.41 -9.93 17.45
CA LEU A 299 36.94 -9.99 17.56
C LEU A 299 36.25 -10.06 16.19
N ALA A 300 36.82 -9.40 15.18
CA ALA A 300 36.43 -9.48 13.78
C ALA A 300 36.32 -10.91 13.20
N LYS A 301 36.99 -11.91 13.79
CA LYS A 301 36.89 -13.32 13.38
C LYS A 301 35.74 -14.09 14.05
N ASN A 302 35.09 -13.53 15.07
CA ASN A 302 33.97 -14.17 15.76
C ASN A 302 32.66 -14.00 14.95
N PRO A 303 31.95 -15.09 14.58
CA PRO A 303 30.68 -14.99 13.85
C PRO A 303 29.62 -14.11 14.52
N ILE A 304 29.56 -14.06 15.85
CA ILE A 304 28.57 -13.24 16.59
C ILE A 304 28.84 -11.75 16.40
N ILE A 305 30.12 -11.35 16.35
CA ILE A 305 30.54 -9.97 16.07
C ILE A 305 30.32 -9.64 14.59
N GLN A 306 30.58 -10.60 13.69
CA GLN A 306 30.28 -10.47 12.26
C GLN A 306 28.78 -10.22 12.01
N THR A 307 27.88 -10.96 12.65
CA THR A 307 26.43 -10.72 12.58
C THR A 307 26.10 -9.29 13.02
N LYS A 308 26.55 -8.87 14.22
CA LYS A 308 26.29 -7.50 14.73
C LYS A 308 26.73 -6.42 13.74
N LEU A 309 27.97 -6.50 13.24
CA LEU A 309 28.50 -5.53 12.28
C LEU A 309 27.72 -5.54 10.96
N SER A 310 27.30 -6.71 10.46
CA SER A 310 26.45 -6.79 9.26
C SER A 310 25.08 -6.14 9.46
N THR A 311 24.43 -6.34 10.62
CA THR A 311 23.15 -5.69 10.94
C THR A 311 23.31 -4.17 11.02
N MET A 312 24.35 -3.68 11.70
CA MET A 312 24.62 -2.24 11.82
C MET A 312 24.79 -1.58 10.45
N ALA A 313 25.65 -2.14 9.58
CA ALA A 313 25.87 -1.61 8.24
C ALA A 313 24.59 -1.61 7.39
N THR A 314 23.82 -2.70 7.41
CA THR A 314 22.55 -2.81 6.65
C THR A 314 21.50 -1.80 7.11
N GLU A 315 21.37 -1.58 8.42
CA GLU A 315 20.40 -0.64 8.99
C GLU A 315 20.78 0.83 8.73
N ILE A 316 22.07 1.16 8.77
CA ILE A 316 22.60 2.48 8.39
C ILE A 316 22.30 2.79 6.92
N GLU A 317 22.62 1.88 5.99
CA GLU A 317 22.32 2.12 4.58
C GLU A 317 20.80 2.26 4.35
N ALA A 318 19.98 1.37 4.92
CA ALA A 318 18.52 1.44 4.79
C ALA A 318 17.94 2.79 5.26
N ALA A 319 18.42 3.33 6.38
CA ALA A 319 18.04 4.66 6.87
C ALA A 319 18.56 5.80 5.97
N ARG A 320 19.76 5.66 5.40
CA ARG A 320 20.38 6.65 4.51
C ARG A 320 19.60 6.82 3.21
N LEU A 321 19.24 5.72 2.54
CA LEU A 321 18.49 5.79 1.28
C LEU A 321 17.12 6.46 1.48
N LEU A 322 16.47 6.20 2.62
CA LEU A 322 15.17 6.76 2.97
C LEU A 322 15.25 8.26 3.29
N THR A 323 16.34 8.68 3.96
CA THR A 323 16.63 10.10 4.25
C THR A 323 16.94 10.89 2.98
N TRP A 324 17.79 10.36 2.11
CA TRP A 324 18.11 10.99 0.83
C TRP A 324 16.90 11.04 -0.12
N LYS A 325 16.00 10.04 -0.10
CA LYS A 325 14.70 10.11 -0.80
C LYS A 325 13.84 11.26 -0.25
N ALA A 326 13.76 11.44 1.07
CA ALA A 326 12.96 12.52 1.66
C ALA A 326 13.49 13.91 1.27
N ALA A 327 14.81 14.08 1.17
CA ALA A 327 15.45 15.29 0.65
C ALA A 327 15.11 15.51 -0.84
N ALA A 328 15.43 14.56 -1.73
CA ALA A 328 15.21 14.72 -3.17
C ALA A 328 13.73 14.92 -3.57
N GLU A 329 12.79 14.36 -2.81
CA GLU A 329 11.35 14.63 -3.00
C GLU A 329 10.95 16.06 -2.56
N LYS A 330 11.58 16.61 -1.52
CA LYS A 330 11.41 18.01 -1.11
C LYS A 330 11.99 18.95 -2.17
N ASP A 331 13.21 18.71 -2.62
CA ASP A 331 13.94 19.57 -3.57
C ASP A 331 13.20 19.67 -4.91
N ALA A 332 12.64 18.56 -5.36
CA ALA A 332 11.77 18.52 -6.54
C ALA A 332 10.29 18.85 -6.25
N GLY A 333 10.00 19.55 -5.14
CA GLY A 333 8.72 20.20 -4.84
C GLY A 333 7.54 19.29 -4.51
N ARG A 334 7.75 17.99 -4.26
CA ARG A 334 6.68 17.00 -4.05
C ARG A 334 6.30 16.82 -2.56
N PRO A 335 5.15 16.19 -2.24
CA PRO A 335 4.70 16.00 -0.86
C PRO A 335 5.61 15.07 -0.03
N PHE A 336 6.59 15.65 0.66
CA PHE A 336 7.62 14.90 1.39
C PHE A 336 7.30 14.58 2.86
N THR A 337 6.23 15.14 3.46
CA THR A 337 5.82 14.97 4.87
C THR A 337 5.91 13.51 5.38
N LYS A 338 5.33 12.57 4.61
CA LYS A 338 5.35 11.14 4.94
C LYS A 338 6.78 10.59 4.99
N LEU A 339 7.58 10.93 3.98
CA LEU A 339 8.95 10.43 3.81
C LEU A 339 9.91 11.01 4.86
N ALA A 340 9.79 12.28 5.21
CA ALA A 340 10.58 12.88 6.29
C ALA A 340 10.28 12.23 7.66
N ALA A 341 9.00 11.93 7.95
CA ALA A 341 8.62 11.19 9.15
C ALA A 341 9.19 9.75 9.13
N MET A 342 9.10 9.04 8.00
CA MET A 342 9.68 7.70 7.83
C MET A 342 11.20 7.68 7.99
N ALA A 343 11.89 8.66 7.39
CA ALA A 343 13.34 8.83 7.48
C ALA A 343 13.79 9.09 8.92
N LYS A 344 13.18 10.06 9.59
CA LYS A 344 13.49 10.42 10.99
C LYS A 344 13.30 9.23 11.93
N LEU A 345 12.17 8.53 11.82
CA LEU A 345 11.89 7.32 12.59
C LEU A 345 12.99 6.26 12.36
N LYS A 346 13.19 5.82 11.12
CA LYS A 346 14.13 4.74 10.76
C LYS A 346 15.57 5.07 11.12
N ALA A 347 16.01 6.31 10.92
CA ALA A 347 17.35 6.76 11.26
C ALA A 347 17.57 6.85 12.78
N SER A 348 16.59 7.35 13.55
CA SER A 348 16.70 7.44 15.01
C SER A 348 16.77 6.07 15.69
N GLU A 349 15.91 5.13 15.30
CA GLU A 349 15.96 3.75 15.80
C GLU A 349 17.27 3.04 15.40
N ALA A 350 17.75 3.25 14.17
CA ALA A 350 19.03 2.72 13.72
C ALA A 350 20.22 3.31 14.51
N ALA A 351 20.17 4.60 14.89
CA ALA A 351 21.21 5.23 15.70
C ALA A 351 21.29 4.64 17.11
N THR A 352 20.15 4.48 17.79
CA THR A 352 20.11 3.84 19.12
C THR A 352 20.54 2.38 19.06
N MET A 353 20.12 1.64 18.03
CA MET A 353 20.52 0.26 17.82
C MET A 353 22.03 0.14 17.56
N CYS A 354 22.59 0.92 16.64
CA CYS A 354 24.01 0.89 16.30
C CYS A 354 24.89 1.31 17.48
N SER A 355 24.58 2.40 18.17
CA SER A 355 25.33 2.85 19.35
C SER A 355 25.29 1.83 20.49
N HIS A 356 24.14 1.21 20.77
CA HIS A 356 24.03 0.10 21.71
C HIS A 356 24.88 -1.12 21.30
N GLN A 357 24.84 -1.54 20.03
CA GLN A 357 25.68 -2.65 19.56
C GLN A 357 27.18 -2.30 19.59
N ALA A 358 27.56 -1.04 19.37
CA ALA A 358 28.94 -0.59 19.46
C ALA A 358 29.49 -0.74 20.89
N ILE A 359 28.75 -0.31 21.91
CA ILE A 359 29.09 -0.57 23.32
C ILE A 359 29.30 -2.07 23.55
N GLN A 360 28.38 -2.91 23.06
CA GLN A 360 28.44 -4.36 23.26
C GLN A 360 29.58 -5.05 22.49
N VAL A 361 30.07 -4.47 21.38
CA VAL A 361 31.27 -4.94 20.65
C VAL A 361 32.56 -4.51 21.36
N LEU A 362 32.57 -3.34 21.99
CA LEU A 362 33.71 -2.86 22.80
C LEU A 362 33.82 -3.59 24.15
N GLY A 363 32.69 -4.06 24.69
CA GLY A 363 32.60 -4.67 26.02
C GLY A 363 32.78 -3.62 27.11
N GLY A 364 33.55 -3.93 28.16
CA GLY A 364 33.81 -2.99 29.26
C GLY A 364 34.40 -1.63 28.81
N MET A 365 35.19 -1.62 27.73
CA MET A 365 35.70 -0.35 27.16
C MET A 365 34.61 0.53 26.53
N GLY A 366 33.46 -0.04 26.18
CA GLY A 366 32.33 0.70 25.61
C GLY A 366 31.49 1.43 26.65
N TYR A 367 31.68 1.14 27.94
CA TYR A 367 30.92 1.70 29.06
C TYR A 367 31.70 2.79 29.84
N VAL A 368 32.90 3.16 29.37
CA VAL A 368 33.77 4.16 30.00
C VAL A 368 34.08 5.29 29.02
N SER A 369 34.08 6.53 29.51
CA SER A 369 34.27 7.74 28.70
C SER A 369 35.74 8.00 28.26
N GLU A 370 36.56 6.93 28.24
CA GLU A 370 37.80 6.84 27.45
C GLU A 370 37.51 6.52 25.97
N MET A 371 36.36 5.90 25.66
CA MET A 371 35.92 5.57 24.31
C MET A 371 34.61 6.33 23.97
N PRO A 372 34.41 6.76 22.71
CA PRO A 372 33.26 7.60 22.35
C PRO A 372 31.92 6.85 22.26
N ALA A 373 31.91 5.51 22.37
CA ALA A 373 30.72 4.69 22.19
C ALA A 373 29.60 4.98 23.22
N GLU A 374 29.95 5.28 24.48
CA GLU A 374 28.95 5.67 25.48
C GLU A 374 28.29 7.01 25.14
N ARG A 375 29.08 8.00 24.69
CA ARG A 375 28.56 9.29 24.23
C ARG A 375 27.65 9.11 23.01
N HIS A 376 28.03 8.30 22.03
CA HIS A 376 27.19 8.03 20.86
C HIS A 376 25.82 7.43 21.24
N TYR A 377 25.74 6.60 22.30
CA TYR A 377 24.46 6.05 22.77
C TYR A 377 23.61 7.10 23.49
N ARG A 378 24.24 7.97 24.30
CA ARG A 378 23.58 9.12 24.92
C ARG A 378 23.07 10.13 23.88
N ASP A 379 23.89 10.43 22.87
CA ASP A 379 23.58 11.31 21.74
C ASP A 379 22.46 10.72 20.85
N ALA A 380 22.46 9.40 20.59
CA ALA A 380 21.43 8.77 19.76
C ALA A 380 20.03 8.91 20.38
N ARG A 381 19.90 8.73 21.71
CA ARG A 381 18.60 8.59 22.38
C ARG A 381 17.67 9.78 22.23
N ILE A 382 18.19 11.02 22.09
CA ILE A 382 17.35 12.21 21.88
C ILE A 382 16.72 12.26 20.48
N THR A 383 17.33 11.61 19.48
CA THR A 383 16.87 11.64 18.09
C THR A 383 15.52 10.94 17.89
N GLU A 384 15.17 10.01 18.77
CA GLU A 384 13.85 9.34 18.83
C GLU A 384 12.76 10.23 19.47
N ILE A 385 13.15 11.31 20.16
CA ILE A 385 12.27 12.12 21.03
C ILE A 385 11.90 13.46 20.38
N TYR A 386 12.88 14.30 20.01
CA TYR A 386 12.59 15.65 19.52
C TYR A 386 12.10 15.69 18.05
N GLU A 387 11.56 16.84 17.63
CA GLU A 387 10.88 17.04 16.32
C GLU A 387 9.71 16.07 16.05
N GLY A 388 9.10 15.60 17.13
CA GLY A 388 8.06 14.57 17.17
C GLY A 388 8.67 13.22 17.53
N THR A 389 8.17 12.61 18.61
CA THR A 389 8.64 11.28 19.05
C THR A 389 8.37 10.21 17.99
N SER A 390 8.99 9.03 18.10
CA SER A 390 8.71 7.89 17.21
C SER A 390 7.21 7.59 17.05
N GLU A 391 6.42 7.72 18.11
CA GLU A 391 4.96 7.55 18.10
C GLU A 391 4.26 8.65 17.27
N ILE A 392 4.75 9.89 17.32
CA ILE A 392 4.23 10.99 16.49
C ILE A 392 4.60 10.77 15.01
N GLN A 393 5.80 10.26 14.71
CA GLN A 393 6.14 9.88 13.34
C GLN A 393 5.20 8.76 12.85
N HIS A 394 4.97 7.72 13.65
CA HIS A 394 3.99 6.68 13.34
C HIS A 394 2.59 7.25 13.01
N LEU A 395 2.08 8.21 13.81
CA LEU A 395 0.78 8.84 13.56
C LEU A 395 0.77 9.71 12.28
N VAL A 396 1.84 10.45 11.97
CA VAL A 396 1.97 11.20 10.71
C VAL A 396 1.94 10.25 9.50
N ILE A 397 2.69 9.15 9.58
CA ILE A 397 2.81 8.16 8.49
C ILE A 397 1.49 7.43 8.29
N ALA A 398 0.85 6.95 9.36
CA ALA A 398 -0.47 6.30 9.28
C ALA A 398 -1.57 7.28 8.79
N GLY A 399 -1.51 8.54 9.22
CA GLY A 399 -2.43 9.60 8.77
C GLY A 399 -2.24 10.01 7.31
N ALA A 400 -1.06 9.76 6.71
CA ALA A 400 -0.83 9.86 5.28
C ALA A 400 -1.35 8.60 4.56
N LEU A 401 -0.93 7.40 5.00
CA LEU A 401 -1.33 6.11 4.39
C LEU A 401 -2.84 5.92 4.34
N ASN A 402 -3.57 6.30 5.39
CA ASN A 402 -5.03 6.23 5.39
C ASN A 402 -5.64 7.00 4.20
N LYS A 403 -5.09 8.18 3.86
CA LYS A 403 -5.55 9.02 2.72
C LYS A 403 -5.08 8.49 1.35
N GLU A 404 -3.94 7.79 1.31
CA GLU A 404 -3.44 7.12 0.11
C GLU A 404 -4.32 5.92 -0.23
N PHE A 405 -4.61 5.07 0.77
CA PHE A 405 -5.57 3.98 0.65
C PHE A 405 -7.05 4.42 0.67
N ASP A 406 -7.36 5.73 0.70
CA ASP A 406 -8.69 6.25 0.34
C ASP A 406 -8.81 6.47 -1.18
N CYS A 407 -7.73 6.29 -1.95
CA CYS A 407 -7.66 6.47 -3.41
C CYS A 407 -6.60 5.56 -4.06
N SER A 408 -6.90 4.27 -4.23
CA SER A 408 -6.49 3.48 -5.41
C SER A 408 -6.78 1.98 -5.25
N ASN A 409 -7.56 1.41 -6.17
CA ASN A 409 -7.10 0.54 -7.26
C ASN A 409 -6.21 -0.69 -6.91
N LYS A 410 -6.19 -1.18 -5.65
CA LYS A 410 -5.39 -2.34 -5.18
C LYS A 410 -6.12 -3.28 -4.19
N PHE A 411 -6.68 -4.35 -4.76
CA PHE A 411 -6.84 -5.76 -4.30
C PHE A 411 -7.39 -6.13 -2.87
N PRO A 412 -7.95 -7.35 -2.67
CA PRO A 412 -9.21 -7.50 -1.90
C PRO A 412 -9.14 -8.24 -0.56
N SER A 413 -10.12 -7.94 0.30
CA SER A 413 -10.53 -8.77 1.46
C SER A 413 -11.78 -9.60 1.17
N VAL A 414 -11.85 -10.84 1.65
CA VAL A 414 -13.03 -11.73 1.57
C VAL A 414 -13.87 -11.65 2.87
N HIS A 415 -15.07 -12.24 2.85
CA HIS A 415 -16.14 -12.16 3.87
C HIS A 415 -15.70 -12.19 5.35
N GLN A 416 -16.33 -11.35 6.18
CA GLN A 416 -16.61 -11.65 7.60
C GLN A 416 -17.82 -10.89 8.14
N GLY A 417 -18.67 -11.57 8.91
CA GLY A 417 -19.81 -10.98 9.63
C GLY A 417 -19.63 -10.85 11.16
N VAL A 418 -20.75 -11.07 11.86
CA VAL A 418 -20.95 -11.17 13.33
C VAL A 418 -20.87 -9.85 14.14
N HIS A 419 -21.85 -9.66 15.03
CA HIS A 419 -22.16 -8.47 15.86
C HIS A 419 -21.41 -8.42 17.21
N PHE A 420 -21.30 -7.25 17.87
CA PHE A 420 -22.18 -6.83 19.00
C PHE A 420 -21.70 -5.65 19.89
N GLN A 421 -22.65 -4.75 20.16
CA GLN A 421 -22.90 -3.90 21.35
C GLN A 421 -21.93 -2.78 21.83
N ILE A 422 -22.43 -1.55 21.66
CA ILE A 422 -22.27 -0.38 22.56
C ILE A 422 -21.76 0.86 21.76
N VAL A 423 -21.79 2.16 22.12
CA VAL A 423 -22.40 3.00 23.18
C VAL A 423 -22.77 4.36 22.50
N ARG A 424 -23.47 5.25 23.23
CA ARG A 424 -23.67 6.68 22.92
C ARG A 424 -22.39 7.35 22.38
N VAL A 425 -22.42 8.37 21.51
CA VAL A 425 -23.28 9.58 21.48
C VAL A 425 -23.65 9.96 20.01
N LEU A 426 -24.56 10.94 19.86
CA LEU A 426 -25.24 11.43 18.64
C LEU A 426 -26.47 10.59 18.25
N LEU A 427 -27.63 11.20 18.47
CA LEU A 427 -28.96 10.74 18.07
C LEU A 427 -29.51 11.65 16.95
N GLU A 428 -30.75 11.40 16.55
CA GLU A 428 -31.62 12.33 15.80
C GLU A 428 -31.29 12.54 14.32
N SER A 429 -31.69 11.56 13.53
CA SER A 429 -32.69 11.80 12.47
C SER A 429 -33.61 10.59 12.36
N PRO A 430 -34.79 10.59 13.01
CA PRO A 430 -35.81 9.58 12.76
C PRO A 430 -36.26 9.65 11.30
N MET A 431 -36.70 8.52 10.72
CA MET A 431 -37.40 8.56 9.42
C MET A 431 -38.57 9.54 9.48
N THR A 432 -38.67 10.47 8.53
CA THR A 432 -39.75 11.46 8.52
C THR A 432 -41.09 10.80 8.19
N VAL A 433 -41.95 10.78 9.22
CA VAL A 433 -43.32 10.26 9.15
C VAL A 433 -44.28 11.43 9.24
N GLN A 434 -45.29 11.43 8.38
CA GLN A 434 -46.35 12.44 8.28
C GLN A 434 -47.68 11.84 8.74
N ASP A 435 -48.65 12.71 8.99
CA ASP A 435 -50.03 12.28 9.19
C ASP A 435 -50.59 11.60 7.92
N VAL A 436 -51.55 10.71 8.15
CA VAL A 436 -51.99 9.72 7.17
C VAL A 436 -52.82 10.39 6.06
N ARG A 437 -52.29 10.42 4.82
CA ARG A 437 -52.97 11.02 3.65
C ARG A 437 -54.10 10.15 3.08
N GLN A 438 -54.09 8.85 3.39
CA GLN A 438 -55.12 7.87 3.02
C GLN A 438 -55.45 7.05 4.27
N ALA A 439 -56.57 7.35 4.91
CA ALA A 439 -56.99 6.67 6.14
C ALA A 439 -57.11 5.15 5.91
N LEU A 440 -56.51 4.37 6.80
CA LEU A 440 -56.67 2.92 6.86
C LEU A 440 -57.71 2.59 7.94
N ASP A 441 -58.49 1.54 7.74
CA ASP A 441 -59.33 1.00 8.81
C ASP A 441 -58.44 0.31 9.85
N ALA A 442 -58.15 1.03 10.93
CA ALA A 442 -57.34 0.53 12.03
C ALA A 442 -58.02 -0.61 12.80
N SER A 443 -59.36 -0.63 12.84
CA SER A 443 -60.13 -1.66 13.58
C SER A 443 -60.11 -2.99 12.83
N ALA A 444 -60.32 -2.95 11.51
CA ALA A 444 -60.23 -4.13 10.65
C ALA A 444 -58.78 -4.65 10.57
N LEU A 445 -57.80 -3.74 10.48
CA LEU A 445 -56.37 -4.10 10.50
C LEU A 445 -55.96 -4.75 11.83
N GLU A 446 -56.36 -4.19 12.98
CA GLU A 446 -56.09 -4.76 14.31
C GLU A 446 -56.73 -6.14 14.46
N SER A 447 -58.01 -6.28 14.08
CA SER A 447 -58.73 -7.56 14.12
C SER A 447 -58.03 -8.62 13.26
N TYR A 448 -57.54 -8.24 12.08
CA TYR A 448 -56.78 -9.13 11.20
C TYR A 448 -55.45 -9.54 11.84
N ILE A 449 -54.68 -8.58 12.35
CA ILE A 449 -53.42 -8.81 13.07
C ILE A 449 -53.63 -9.78 14.24
N HIS A 450 -54.64 -9.56 15.08
CA HIS A 450 -54.96 -10.45 16.20
C HIS A 450 -55.36 -11.86 15.75
N SER A 451 -56.07 -11.99 14.63
CA SER A 451 -56.45 -13.32 14.10
C SER A 451 -55.28 -14.11 13.49
N ARG A 452 -54.21 -13.45 13.02
CA ARG A 452 -53.04 -14.09 12.42
C ARG A 452 -51.84 -14.26 13.36
N LEU A 453 -51.64 -13.33 14.31
CA LEU A 453 -50.49 -13.26 15.22
C LEU A 453 -50.86 -13.41 16.70
N GLY A 454 -52.15 -13.36 17.06
CA GLY A 454 -52.64 -13.39 18.44
C GLY A 454 -52.72 -12.01 19.10
N ALA A 455 -53.74 -11.83 19.94
CA ALA A 455 -54.06 -10.55 20.61
C ALA A 455 -53.01 -10.08 21.65
N SER A 456 -52.00 -10.90 21.99
CA SER A 456 -50.88 -10.54 22.87
C SER A 456 -50.04 -9.35 22.37
N HIS A 457 -50.19 -8.98 21.09
CA HIS A 457 -49.54 -7.82 20.48
C HIS A 457 -50.16 -6.47 20.88
N GLY A 458 -51.29 -6.47 21.61
CA GLY A 458 -52.00 -5.27 22.05
C GLY A 458 -52.76 -4.59 20.92
N SER A 459 -53.41 -3.46 21.22
CA SER A 459 -54.10 -2.63 20.22
C SER A 459 -53.14 -1.70 19.47
N ILE A 460 -53.56 -1.17 18.31
CA ILE A 460 -52.79 -0.20 17.52
C ILE A 460 -52.80 1.16 18.22
N ALA A 461 -51.64 1.61 18.69
CA ALA A 461 -51.49 2.90 19.37
C ALA A 461 -51.36 4.07 18.40
N SER A 462 -50.77 3.86 17.20
CA SER A 462 -50.83 4.83 16.10
C SER A 462 -50.49 4.21 14.75
N ILE A 463 -51.08 4.77 13.69
CA ILE A 463 -50.65 4.57 12.30
C ILE A 463 -50.14 5.92 11.78
N LYS A 464 -48.96 5.95 11.16
CA LYS A 464 -48.39 7.15 10.52
C LYS A 464 -47.83 6.79 9.15
N GLN A 465 -47.95 7.68 8.16
CA GLN A 465 -47.49 7.38 6.79
C GLN A 465 -46.06 7.91 6.57
N PHE A 466 -45.16 7.13 5.97
CA PHE A 466 -43.84 7.67 5.63
C PHE A 466 -43.96 8.75 4.54
N GLN A 467 -43.05 9.74 4.54
CA GLN A 467 -43.00 10.76 3.49
C GLN A 467 -42.48 10.22 2.15
N HIS A 468 -41.66 9.17 2.20
CA HIS A 468 -41.02 8.51 1.07
C HIS A 468 -41.66 7.15 0.77
N GLY A 469 -41.18 6.38 -0.22
CA GLY A 469 -41.76 5.07 -0.56
C GLY A 469 -43.22 5.15 -1.04
N GLN A 470 -43.54 6.12 -1.89
CA GLN A 470 -44.92 6.38 -2.35
C GLN A 470 -45.35 5.54 -3.58
N SER A 471 -44.50 4.62 -4.07
CA SER A 471 -44.86 3.64 -5.12
C SER A 471 -45.92 2.66 -4.57
N ASN A 472 -45.54 1.89 -3.55
CA ASN A 472 -46.44 1.12 -2.69
C ASN A 472 -46.59 1.85 -1.34
N PRO A 473 -47.71 2.56 -1.07
CA PRO A 473 -47.88 3.37 0.13
C PRO A 473 -47.49 2.63 1.41
N THR A 474 -46.51 3.20 2.12
CA THR A 474 -45.83 2.58 3.26
C THR A 474 -46.13 3.34 4.56
N TYR A 475 -46.44 2.61 5.63
CA TYR A 475 -46.92 3.14 6.91
C TYR A 475 -46.20 2.49 8.11
N LEU A 476 -45.93 3.29 9.13
CA LEU A 476 -45.53 2.81 10.45
C LEU A 476 -46.78 2.47 11.28
N VAL A 477 -46.95 1.20 11.63
CA VAL A 477 -47.92 0.74 12.61
C VAL A 477 -47.18 0.56 13.94
N THR A 478 -47.58 1.31 14.97
CA THR A 478 -47.04 1.17 16.33
C THR A 478 -48.11 0.57 17.23
N MET A 479 -47.81 -0.56 17.86
CA MET A 479 -48.70 -1.20 18.82
C MET A 479 -48.57 -0.55 20.20
N SER A 480 -49.57 -0.77 21.05
CA SER A 480 -49.55 -0.37 22.47
C SER A 480 -48.60 -1.21 23.32
N SER A 481 -48.37 -2.47 22.95
CA SER A 481 -47.35 -3.33 23.57
C SER A 481 -45.94 -2.76 23.37
N PRO A 482 -45.15 -2.51 24.45
CA PRO A 482 -43.85 -1.86 24.36
C PRO A 482 -42.88 -2.53 23.37
N GLY A 483 -42.32 -1.72 22.47
CA GLY A 483 -41.31 -2.13 21.50
C GLY A 483 -41.84 -2.66 20.16
N ILE A 484 -43.12 -3.03 20.06
CA ILE A 484 -43.67 -3.64 18.83
C ILE A 484 -44.03 -2.58 17.80
N LYS A 485 -43.29 -2.57 16.68
CA LYS A 485 -43.48 -1.67 15.54
C LYS A 485 -43.36 -2.43 14.23
N TRP A 486 -44.29 -2.20 13.31
CA TRP A 486 -44.33 -2.84 12.00
C TRP A 486 -44.37 -1.85 10.84
N VAL A 487 -43.74 -2.32 9.77
CA VAL A 487 -43.72 -1.98 8.36
C VAL A 487 -44.98 -2.31 7.55
N LEU A 488 -46.06 -1.52 7.46
CA LEU A 488 -47.18 -1.86 6.55
C LEU A 488 -46.93 -1.29 5.15
N ARG A 489 -46.92 -2.14 4.12
CA ARG A 489 -46.76 -1.74 2.71
C ARG A 489 -47.90 -2.33 1.88
N LYS A 490 -48.67 -1.46 1.20
CA LYS A 490 -49.90 -1.81 0.47
C LYS A 490 -49.87 -1.36 -1.00
N LYS A 491 -50.71 -1.93 -1.86
CA LYS A 491 -50.87 -1.42 -3.24
C LYS A 491 -51.51 -0.02 -3.23
N PRO A 492 -51.16 0.89 -4.16
CA PRO A 492 -51.87 2.15 -4.35
C PRO A 492 -53.31 1.91 -4.85
N HIS A 493 -54.14 2.95 -4.84
CA HIS A 493 -55.54 2.86 -5.31
C HIS A 493 -55.66 3.26 -6.78
N GLY A 494 -56.41 2.49 -7.57
CA GLY A 494 -56.71 2.78 -8.98
C GLY A 494 -56.82 1.52 -9.84
N LYS A 495 -57.06 1.69 -11.15
CA LYS A 495 -56.88 0.61 -12.14
C LYS A 495 -55.40 0.45 -12.45
N ILE A 496 -54.76 -0.54 -11.85
CA ILE A 496 -53.32 -0.84 -11.96
C ILE A 496 -53.13 -2.05 -12.89
N LEU A 497 -52.01 -2.12 -13.60
CA LEU A 497 -51.64 -3.30 -14.41
C LEU A 497 -51.40 -4.51 -13.48
N PRO A 498 -51.86 -5.74 -13.81
CA PRO A 498 -51.81 -6.87 -12.89
C PRO A 498 -50.43 -7.26 -12.33
N SER A 499 -49.34 -6.82 -12.95
CA SER A 499 -47.95 -7.10 -12.56
C SER A 499 -47.18 -5.87 -12.02
N ALA A 500 -47.84 -4.73 -11.85
CA ALA A 500 -47.28 -3.55 -11.17
C ALA A 500 -47.76 -3.51 -9.72
N HIS A 501 -46.96 -2.94 -8.81
CA HIS A 501 -47.36 -2.78 -7.40
C HIS A 501 -47.73 -4.11 -6.70
N ALA A 502 -47.01 -5.19 -7.06
CA ALA A 502 -47.26 -6.55 -6.57
C ALA A 502 -46.62 -6.79 -5.19
N VAL A 503 -47.22 -6.26 -4.12
CA VAL A 503 -46.71 -6.39 -2.74
C VAL A 503 -46.55 -7.84 -2.26
N GLU A 504 -47.36 -8.78 -2.77
CA GLU A 504 -47.22 -10.22 -2.61
C GLU A 504 -45.89 -10.78 -3.17
N ARG A 505 -45.37 -10.16 -4.23
CA ARG A 505 -44.10 -10.52 -4.86
C ARG A 505 -42.91 -9.99 -4.05
N GLU A 506 -43.04 -8.83 -3.41
CA GLU A 506 -42.05 -8.33 -2.45
C GLU A 506 -41.97 -9.25 -1.22
N PHE A 507 -43.13 -9.59 -0.63
CA PHE A 507 -43.22 -10.46 0.54
C PHE A 507 -42.51 -11.81 0.33
N ARG A 508 -42.77 -12.47 -0.81
CA ARG A 508 -42.15 -13.76 -1.16
C ARG A 508 -40.61 -13.70 -1.19
N VAL A 509 -40.00 -12.57 -1.55
CA VAL A 509 -38.53 -12.42 -1.52
C VAL A 509 -38.03 -12.15 -0.10
N LEU A 510 -38.72 -11.30 0.67
CA LEU A 510 -38.35 -11.04 2.06
C LEU A 510 -38.41 -12.33 2.91
N GLU A 511 -39.44 -13.14 2.72
CA GLU A 511 -39.61 -14.46 3.33
C GLU A 511 -38.50 -15.43 2.91
N ALA A 512 -38.20 -15.54 1.61
CA ALA A 512 -37.11 -16.38 1.10
C ALA A 512 -35.69 -15.94 1.55
N LEU A 513 -35.52 -14.67 1.92
CA LEU A 513 -34.24 -14.13 2.40
C LEU A 513 -34.09 -14.14 3.93
N GLU A 514 -35.17 -14.37 4.71
CA GLU A 514 -35.17 -14.30 6.18
C GLU A 514 -34.15 -15.22 6.87
N HIS A 515 -33.77 -16.33 6.22
CA HIS A 515 -32.81 -17.31 6.74
C HIS A 515 -31.42 -17.20 6.11
N THR A 516 -31.12 -16.09 5.42
CA THR A 516 -29.85 -15.85 4.72
C THR A 516 -28.98 -14.81 5.42
N GLU A 517 -27.75 -14.62 4.94
CA GLU A 517 -26.86 -13.56 5.41
C GLU A 517 -27.18 -12.16 4.82
N VAL A 518 -28.18 -12.03 3.94
CA VAL A 518 -28.57 -10.77 3.30
C VAL A 518 -29.37 -9.90 4.29
N PRO A 519 -28.99 -8.62 4.49
CA PRO A 519 -29.70 -7.76 5.43
C PRO A 519 -31.07 -7.34 4.88
N THR A 520 -32.16 -7.92 5.39
CA THR A 520 -33.55 -7.59 5.06
C THR A 520 -34.38 -7.26 6.32
N PRO A 521 -35.47 -6.48 6.22
CA PRO A 521 -36.51 -6.46 7.24
C PRO A 521 -37.24 -7.81 7.28
N ARG A 522 -37.43 -8.36 8.48
CA ARG A 522 -38.12 -9.64 8.67
C ARG A 522 -39.57 -9.56 8.19
N ALA A 523 -40.03 -10.54 7.40
CA ALA A 523 -41.42 -10.63 6.98
C ALA A 523 -42.30 -11.06 8.16
N VAL A 524 -43.53 -10.52 8.26
CA VAL A 524 -44.43 -10.80 9.42
C VAL A 524 -45.74 -11.43 8.98
N LEU A 525 -46.46 -10.84 8.01
CA LEU A 525 -47.61 -11.48 7.36
C LEU A 525 -47.91 -10.86 6.00
N LEU A 526 -48.60 -11.62 5.15
CA LEU A 526 -49.23 -11.16 3.91
C LEU A 526 -50.77 -11.26 4.05
N CYS A 527 -51.47 -10.24 3.54
CA CYS A 527 -52.92 -10.19 3.44
C CYS A 527 -53.35 -9.85 2.01
N GLU A 528 -53.90 -10.84 1.31
CA GLU A 528 -54.47 -10.68 -0.03
C GLU A 528 -55.98 -10.33 -0.01
N ASP A 529 -56.68 -10.52 1.12
CA ASP A 529 -58.10 -10.15 1.23
C ASP A 529 -58.26 -8.62 1.26
N THR A 530 -58.67 -8.08 0.12
CA THR A 530 -58.90 -6.65 -0.07
C THR A 530 -60.03 -6.09 0.78
N LYS A 531 -60.85 -6.93 1.43
CA LYS A 531 -61.89 -6.48 2.37
C LYS A 531 -61.33 -5.89 3.68
N VAL A 532 -60.08 -6.21 4.04
CA VAL A 532 -59.50 -5.82 5.34
C VAL A 532 -59.19 -4.32 5.40
N ILE A 533 -58.43 -3.78 4.43
CA ILE A 533 -58.13 -2.34 4.33
C ILE A 533 -58.36 -1.75 2.92
N GLY A 534 -59.23 -2.36 2.12
CA GLY A 534 -59.54 -1.93 0.76
C GLY A 534 -58.51 -2.32 -0.31
N THR A 535 -57.43 -3.02 0.05
CA THR A 535 -56.35 -3.46 -0.86
C THR A 535 -55.49 -4.53 -0.19
N ALA A 536 -54.66 -5.23 -0.98
CA ALA A 536 -53.68 -6.19 -0.48
C ALA A 536 -52.46 -5.46 0.15
N PHE A 537 -51.89 -6.05 1.20
CA PHE A 537 -50.76 -5.50 1.94
C PHE A 537 -49.92 -6.59 2.62
N TYR A 538 -48.68 -6.27 2.98
CA TYR A 538 -47.89 -7.06 3.92
C TYR A 538 -47.42 -6.23 5.12
N LEU A 539 -47.06 -6.93 6.20
CA LEU A 539 -46.32 -6.39 7.34
C LEU A 539 -44.89 -6.95 7.35
N MET A 540 -43.93 -6.09 7.67
CA MET A 540 -42.54 -6.45 8.00
C MET A 540 -42.12 -5.78 9.32
N GLU A 541 -40.99 -6.16 9.92
CA GLU A 541 -40.50 -5.53 11.14
C GLU A 541 -39.90 -4.13 10.91
N TYR A 542 -40.08 -3.23 11.89
CA TYR A 542 -39.46 -1.90 11.87
C TYR A 542 -37.98 -1.98 12.25
N VAL A 543 -37.09 -1.84 11.28
CA VAL A 543 -35.64 -1.77 11.50
C VAL A 543 -35.23 -0.33 11.86
N ALA A 544 -34.68 -0.13 13.06
CA ALA A 544 -34.25 1.18 13.53
C ALA A 544 -32.82 1.51 13.06
N GLY A 545 -32.67 2.59 12.30
CA GLY A 545 -31.37 3.00 11.75
C GLY A 545 -31.40 4.38 11.08
N ARG A 546 -30.36 4.65 10.28
CA ARG A 546 -30.17 5.88 9.47
C ARG A 546 -30.41 5.56 8.00
N ILE A 547 -31.11 6.42 7.29
CA ILE A 547 -31.23 6.39 5.82
C ILE A 547 -30.62 7.69 5.28
N PHE A 548 -29.86 7.62 4.19
CA PHE A 548 -29.18 8.76 3.59
C PHE A 548 -29.69 8.99 2.16
N GLN A 549 -30.40 10.09 1.95
CA GLN A 549 -30.88 10.50 0.61
C GLN A 549 -29.78 11.13 -0.25
N ASP A 550 -28.75 11.68 0.40
CA ASP A 550 -27.55 12.20 -0.23
C ASP A 550 -26.44 11.12 -0.18
N PRO A 551 -25.97 10.61 -1.34
CA PRO A 551 -24.87 9.63 -1.40
C PRO A 551 -23.54 10.19 -0.88
N SER A 552 -23.40 11.51 -0.67
CA SER A 552 -22.25 12.08 0.01
C SER A 552 -22.15 11.69 1.50
N LEU A 553 -23.21 11.08 2.06
CA LEU A 553 -23.31 10.68 3.48
C LEU A 553 -22.99 11.87 4.43
N PRO A 554 -23.84 12.92 4.46
CA PRO A 554 -23.61 14.10 5.29
C PRO A 554 -23.53 13.77 6.79
N GLY A 555 -22.71 14.52 7.53
CA GLY A 555 -22.44 14.29 8.96
C GLY A 555 -21.53 13.09 9.28
N VAL A 556 -21.21 12.23 8.32
CA VAL A 556 -20.33 11.05 8.52
C VAL A 556 -18.86 11.41 8.34
N LYS A 557 -17.97 10.92 9.23
CA LYS A 557 -16.50 11.02 9.08
C LYS A 557 -16.05 10.35 7.77
N PRO A 558 -15.06 10.89 7.02
CA PRO A 558 -14.61 10.30 5.75
C PRO A 558 -14.32 8.78 5.80
N MET A 559 -13.51 8.32 6.76
CA MET A 559 -13.19 6.89 6.91
C MET A 559 -14.42 5.99 7.14
N TYR A 560 -15.47 6.50 7.80
CA TYR A 560 -16.72 5.76 8.01
C TYR A 560 -17.56 5.69 6.73
N ARG A 561 -17.44 6.65 5.80
CA ARG A 561 -18.13 6.59 4.51
C ARG A 561 -17.58 5.46 3.64
N TYR A 562 -16.26 5.31 3.61
CA TYR A 562 -15.62 4.19 2.94
C TYR A 562 -16.14 2.85 3.46
N ALA A 563 -16.21 2.68 4.79
CA ALA A 563 -16.74 1.48 5.42
C ALA A 563 -18.25 1.26 5.13
N MET A 564 -19.06 2.32 5.07
CA MET A 564 -20.47 2.22 4.68
C MET A 564 -20.66 1.79 3.22
N TYR A 565 -19.86 2.34 2.29
CA TYR A 565 -19.84 1.90 0.89
C TYR A 565 -19.32 0.46 0.76
N SER A 566 -18.31 0.05 1.54
CA SER A 566 -17.92 -1.36 1.64
C SER A 566 -19.11 -2.22 2.06
N SER A 567 -19.79 -1.87 3.16
CA SER A 567 -20.91 -2.67 3.66
C SER A 567 -22.08 -2.76 2.70
N ALA A 568 -22.28 -1.76 1.82
CA ALA A 568 -23.26 -1.81 0.74
C ALA A 568 -22.86 -2.84 -0.33
N VAL A 569 -21.58 -2.85 -0.75
CA VAL A 569 -21.03 -3.85 -1.67
C VAL A 569 -21.01 -5.24 -1.03
N ASP A 570 -20.65 -5.37 0.24
CA ASP A 570 -20.65 -6.64 0.98
C ASP A 570 -22.08 -7.25 1.05
N ALA A 571 -23.11 -6.41 1.25
CA ALA A 571 -24.51 -6.84 1.19
C ALA A 571 -24.95 -7.26 -0.23
N LEU A 572 -24.44 -6.59 -1.27
CA LEU A 572 -24.72 -6.93 -2.67
C LEU A 572 -24.06 -8.25 -3.09
N CYS A 573 -22.80 -8.46 -2.73
CA CYS A 573 -22.08 -9.71 -3.00
C CYS A 573 -22.76 -10.90 -2.33
N LYS A 574 -23.32 -10.72 -1.12
CA LYS A 574 -24.14 -11.75 -0.45
C LYS A 574 -25.40 -12.10 -1.24
N LEU A 575 -26.15 -11.09 -1.71
CA LEU A 575 -27.36 -11.31 -2.52
C LEU A 575 -27.04 -12.08 -3.81
N HIS A 576 -25.97 -11.72 -4.50
CA HIS A 576 -25.53 -12.34 -5.76
C HIS A 576 -24.81 -13.69 -5.60
N ALA A 577 -24.59 -14.16 -4.37
CA ALA A 577 -24.03 -15.47 -4.05
C ALA A 577 -25.08 -16.53 -3.71
N LEU A 578 -26.37 -16.15 -3.57
CA LEU A 578 -27.45 -17.08 -3.23
C LEU A 578 -27.92 -17.90 -4.44
N ASP A 579 -28.08 -19.21 -4.25
CA ASP A 579 -28.83 -20.03 -5.21
C ASP A 579 -30.33 -19.76 -5.08
N TYR A 580 -30.83 -18.91 -5.97
CA TYR A 580 -32.24 -18.57 -6.09
C TYR A 580 -33.15 -19.79 -6.39
N LYS A 581 -32.60 -20.91 -6.88
CA LYS A 581 -33.37 -22.15 -7.11
C LYS A 581 -33.58 -22.90 -5.80
N ALA A 582 -32.53 -23.05 -4.98
CA ALA A 582 -32.63 -23.60 -3.63
C ALA A 582 -33.56 -22.78 -2.72
N LEU A 583 -33.59 -21.46 -2.89
CA LEU A 583 -34.54 -20.56 -2.21
C LEU A 583 -35.96 -20.55 -2.79
N GLY A 584 -36.29 -21.44 -3.75
CA GLY A 584 -37.63 -21.56 -4.30
C GLY A 584 -38.09 -20.36 -5.13
N LEU A 585 -37.16 -19.60 -5.73
CA LEU A 585 -37.41 -18.42 -6.59
C LEU A 585 -37.13 -18.73 -8.08
N ALA A 586 -37.12 -20.00 -8.49
CA ALA A 586 -36.77 -20.41 -9.86
C ALA A 586 -37.73 -19.87 -10.95
N ASP A 587 -39.01 -19.67 -10.62
CA ASP A 587 -40.05 -19.05 -11.46
C ASP A 587 -40.09 -17.52 -11.34
N PHE A 588 -39.36 -16.94 -10.39
CA PHE A 588 -39.48 -15.53 -10.01
C PHE A 588 -39.01 -14.57 -11.12
N GLY A 589 -38.20 -15.05 -12.05
CA GLY A 589 -37.80 -14.35 -13.28
C GLY A 589 -37.18 -15.32 -14.27
N ARG A 590 -36.98 -14.88 -15.51
CA ARG A 590 -36.25 -15.68 -16.53
C ARG A 590 -34.76 -15.36 -16.45
N PRO A 591 -33.84 -16.33 -16.51
CA PRO A 591 -32.41 -16.04 -16.54
C PRO A 591 -31.93 -15.58 -17.93
N GLU A 592 -32.51 -16.08 -19.04
CA GLU A 592 -31.92 -15.99 -20.39
C GLU A 592 -32.24 -14.67 -21.11
N LYS A 593 -31.23 -14.00 -21.69
CA LYS A 593 -31.37 -12.71 -22.39
C LYS A 593 -31.94 -11.58 -21.50
N TYR A 594 -31.43 -11.47 -20.28
CA TYR A 594 -31.83 -10.45 -19.31
C TYR A 594 -31.69 -9.01 -19.84
N CYS A 595 -30.53 -8.66 -20.39
CA CYS A 595 -30.19 -7.32 -20.89
C CYS A 595 -31.17 -6.90 -22.00
N HIS A 596 -31.35 -7.75 -23.02
CA HIS A 596 -32.33 -7.55 -24.10
C HIS A 596 -33.75 -7.32 -23.57
N ARG A 597 -34.19 -8.14 -22.61
CA ARG A 597 -35.52 -8.04 -22.02
C ARG A 597 -35.73 -6.75 -21.22
N VAL A 598 -34.70 -6.30 -20.49
CA VAL A 598 -34.74 -5.03 -19.73
C VAL A 598 -34.81 -3.84 -20.69
N VAL A 599 -33.93 -3.77 -21.69
CA VAL A 599 -33.96 -2.71 -22.71
C VAL A 599 -35.32 -2.69 -23.41
N THR A 600 -35.76 -3.83 -23.97
CA THR A 600 -37.07 -3.97 -24.64
C THR A 600 -38.25 -3.55 -23.75
N ARG A 601 -38.22 -3.84 -22.44
CA ARG A 601 -39.27 -3.45 -21.49
C ARG A 601 -39.36 -1.93 -21.36
N TRP A 602 -38.23 -1.24 -21.27
CA TRP A 602 -38.20 0.22 -21.16
C TRP A 602 -38.50 0.89 -22.51
N SER A 603 -38.00 0.38 -23.63
CA SER A 603 -38.36 0.87 -24.99
C SER A 603 -39.88 0.94 -25.17
N ARG A 604 -40.60 -0.15 -24.83
CA ARG A 604 -42.08 -0.19 -24.91
C ARG A 604 -42.79 0.80 -23.98
N GLN A 605 -42.21 1.12 -22.82
CA GLN A 605 -42.77 2.14 -21.92
C GLN A 605 -42.61 3.55 -22.49
N VAL A 606 -41.50 3.81 -23.19
CA VAL A 606 -41.24 5.08 -23.88
C VAL A 606 -42.19 5.22 -25.07
N GLU A 607 -42.26 4.20 -25.93
CA GLU A 607 -43.21 4.13 -27.06
C GLU A 607 -44.66 4.36 -26.63
N GLY A 608 -45.10 3.75 -25.52
CA GLY A 608 -46.44 3.96 -24.95
C GLY A 608 -46.68 5.38 -24.42
N GLY A 609 -45.64 6.06 -23.93
CA GLY A 609 -45.70 7.46 -23.50
C GLY A 609 -45.60 8.47 -24.65
N GLN A 610 -44.92 8.11 -25.75
CA GLN A 610 -44.59 9.01 -26.86
C GLN A 610 -45.83 9.59 -27.54
N LYS A 611 -46.92 8.81 -27.61
CA LYS A 611 -48.20 9.32 -28.10
C LYS A 611 -48.69 10.51 -27.27
N VAL A 612 -48.60 10.44 -25.94
CA VAL A 612 -49.03 11.52 -25.03
C VAL A 612 -48.17 12.77 -25.22
N PHE A 613 -46.86 12.62 -25.44
CA PHE A 613 -45.97 13.74 -25.73
C PHE A 613 -46.35 14.41 -27.07
N THR A 614 -46.61 13.59 -28.09
CA THR A 614 -47.02 14.03 -29.43
C THR A 614 -48.36 14.77 -29.39
N ASP A 615 -49.38 14.18 -28.75
CA ASP A 615 -50.71 14.76 -28.56
C ASP A 615 -50.65 16.09 -27.75
N ALA A 616 -49.65 16.24 -26.86
CA ALA A 616 -49.38 17.47 -26.10
C ALA A 616 -48.40 18.46 -26.78
N GLY A 617 -47.97 18.20 -28.02
CA GLY A 617 -47.05 19.07 -28.77
C GLY A 617 -45.60 19.11 -28.24
N VAL A 618 -45.21 18.18 -27.35
CA VAL A 618 -43.87 18.10 -26.77
C VAL A 618 -42.96 17.31 -27.71
N LYS A 619 -41.88 17.94 -28.20
CA LYS A 619 -40.80 17.23 -28.89
C LYS A 619 -40.01 16.37 -27.90
N GLU A 620 -39.82 15.09 -28.24
CA GLU A 620 -38.92 14.19 -27.53
C GLU A 620 -37.45 14.66 -27.64
N ASN A 621 -36.65 14.34 -26.63
CA ASN A 621 -35.22 14.59 -26.63
C ASN A 621 -34.50 13.55 -27.52
N PRO A 622 -33.74 13.94 -28.57
CA PRO A 622 -33.16 13.00 -29.53
C PRO A 622 -32.19 11.98 -28.89
N ARG A 623 -31.54 12.34 -27.77
CA ARG A 623 -30.68 11.44 -27.01
C ARG A 623 -31.42 10.21 -26.47
N MET A 624 -32.73 10.30 -26.26
CA MET A 624 -33.57 9.17 -25.83
C MET A 624 -33.53 8.03 -26.85
N LYS A 625 -33.69 8.35 -28.14
CA LYS A 625 -33.65 7.36 -29.23
C LYS A 625 -32.23 6.92 -29.58
N GLN A 626 -31.24 7.80 -29.43
CA GLN A 626 -29.83 7.45 -29.59
C GLN A 626 -29.39 6.39 -28.56
N LEU A 627 -29.64 6.65 -27.26
CA LEU A 627 -29.30 5.73 -26.18
C LEU A 627 -30.08 4.40 -26.30
N GLN A 628 -31.36 4.43 -26.66
CA GLN A 628 -32.12 3.21 -26.96
C GLN A 628 -31.41 2.36 -28.03
N THR A 629 -31.08 2.97 -29.17
CA THR A 629 -30.51 2.27 -30.32
C THR A 629 -29.11 1.71 -30.01
N TRP A 630 -28.31 2.44 -29.23
CA TRP A 630 -27.00 1.99 -28.77
C TRP A 630 -27.12 0.78 -27.82
N LEU A 631 -28.05 0.82 -26.86
CA LEU A 631 -28.33 -0.31 -25.97
C LEU A 631 -28.85 -1.54 -26.72
N GLU A 632 -29.77 -1.36 -27.67
CA GLU A 632 -30.32 -2.46 -28.49
C GLU A 632 -29.22 -3.15 -29.33
N ASN A 633 -28.22 -2.39 -29.80
CA ASN A 633 -27.05 -2.94 -30.49
C ASN A 633 -26.04 -3.65 -29.55
N LYS A 634 -25.79 -3.10 -28.35
CA LYS A 634 -24.76 -3.58 -27.41
C LYS A 634 -25.22 -4.70 -26.45
N ALA A 635 -26.53 -4.93 -26.32
CA ALA A 635 -27.07 -5.93 -25.37
C ALA A 635 -26.51 -7.35 -25.59
N ASP A 636 -26.24 -7.72 -26.83
CA ASP A 636 -25.71 -9.04 -27.20
C ASP A 636 -24.23 -9.22 -26.79
N ASP A 637 -23.43 -8.14 -26.81
CA ASP A 637 -22.04 -8.14 -26.32
C ASP A 637 -22.01 -8.23 -24.79
N ALA A 638 -22.90 -7.52 -24.09
CA ALA A 638 -22.98 -7.56 -22.64
C ALA A 638 -23.39 -8.95 -22.10
N GLU A 639 -24.34 -9.62 -22.75
CA GLU A 639 -24.73 -11.01 -22.42
C GLU A 639 -23.56 -11.99 -22.65
N ARG A 640 -22.82 -11.86 -23.75
CA ARG A 640 -21.61 -12.67 -23.99
C ARG A 640 -20.56 -12.45 -22.91
N ALA A 641 -20.24 -11.19 -22.65
CA ALA A 641 -19.18 -10.78 -21.71
C ALA A 641 -19.47 -11.15 -20.24
N THR A 642 -20.74 -11.40 -19.89
CA THR A 642 -21.16 -11.78 -18.51
C THR A 642 -21.76 -13.20 -18.42
N SER A 643 -21.62 -14.00 -19.48
CA SER A 643 -22.22 -15.34 -19.56
C SER A 643 -21.70 -16.33 -18.51
N ALA A 644 -20.47 -16.12 -18.01
CA ALA A 644 -19.86 -16.91 -16.95
C ALA A 644 -20.33 -16.53 -15.53
N ASP A 645 -20.84 -15.31 -15.33
CA ASP A 645 -21.18 -14.76 -13.99
C ASP A 645 -22.47 -15.33 -13.39
N GLY A 646 -23.26 -16.03 -14.22
CA GLY A 646 -24.54 -16.63 -13.86
C GLY A 646 -25.68 -15.63 -13.68
N ALA A 647 -26.92 -16.13 -13.76
CA ALA A 647 -28.09 -15.38 -13.32
C ALA A 647 -28.22 -15.47 -11.78
N SER A 648 -28.62 -14.39 -11.14
CA SER A 648 -28.75 -14.26 -9.69
C SER A 648 -30.02 -13.49 -9.29
N ILE A 649 -30.28 -13.34 -7.99
CA ILE A 649 -31.32 -12.44 -7.49
C ILE A 649 -30.84 -11.00 -7.67
N VAL A 650 -31.51 -10.24 -8.53
CA VAL A 650 -31.26 -8.82 -8.77
C VAL A 650 -32.36 -8.03 -8.07
N HIS A 651 -31.99 -7.16 -7.12
CA HIS A 651 -32.86 -6.25 -6.39
C HIS A 651 -33.57 -5.25 -7.32
N GLY A 652 -32.86 -4.76 -8.35
CA GLY A 652 -33.37 -3.85 -9.37
C GLY A 652 -33.21 -2.38 -8.99
N ASP A 653 -33.41 -2.00 -7.72
CA ASP A 653 -33.27 -0.61 -7.24
C ASP A 653 -32.20 -0.43 -6.15
N PHE A 654 -31.06 -1.14 -6.26
CA PHE A 654 -30.03 -1.17 -5.22
C PHE A 654 -29.24 0.16 -5.11
N ARG A 655 -29.66 1.07 -4.22
CA ARG A 655 -29.02 2.37 -3.95
C ARG A 655 -28.88 2.67 -2.45
N ILE A 656 -28.01 3.64 -2.11
CA ILE A 656 -27.74 4.11 -0.74
C ILE A 656 -29.00 4.62 -0.02
N ASP A 657 -29.93 5.27 -0.73
CA ASP A 657 -31.20 5.77 -0.18
C ASP A 657 -32.22 4.66 0.12
N ASN A 658 -32.03 3.47 -0.45
CA ASN A 658 -32.80 2.26 -0.16
C ASN A 658 -32.13 1.39 0.93
N MET A 659 -31.17 1.92 1.70
CA MET A 659 -30.47 1.18 2.76
C MET A 659 -30.68 1.80 4.14
N ILE A 660 -31.03 0.96 5.12
CA ILE A 660 -30.99 1.30 6.54
C ILE A 660 -29.60 0.95 7.08
N PHE A 661 -28.82 1.96 7.46
CA PHE A 661 -27.53 1.79 8.14
C PHE A 661 -27.71 1.80 9.66
N HIS A 662 -26.83 1.12 10.39
CA HIS A 662 -26.85 1.12 11.87
C HIS A 662 -26.68 2.55 12.42
N PRO A 663 -27.33 2.91 13.56
CA PRO A 663 -27.25 4.29 14.11
C PRO A 663 -25.84 4.82 14.33
N THR A 664 -24.90 3.98 14.77
CA THR A 664 -23.53 4.37 15.15
C THR A 664 -22.42 3.64 14.41
N GLU A 665 -22.74 2.60 13.63
CA GLU A 665 -21.75 1.72 12.99
C GLU A 665 -21.86 1.85 11.46
N PRO A 666 -20.75 1.68 10.70
CA PRO A 666 -20.75 1.80 9.25
C PRO A 666 -21.22 0.50 8.56
N ARG A 667 -22.35 -0.07 9.00
CA ARG A 667 -22.92 -1.30 8.43
C ARG A 667 -24.38 -1.13 8.01
N VAL A 668 -24.77 -1.83 6.95
CA VAL A 668 -26.17 -2.02 6.54
C VAL A 668 -26.88 -2.96 7.53
N LEU A 669 -28.12 -2.64 7.88
CA LEU A 669 -29.06 -3.46 8.66
C LEU A 669 -30.18 -4.03 7.81
N ALA A 670 -30.65 -3.29 6.80
CA ALA A 670 -31.70 -3.72 5.89
C ALA A 670 -31.61 -3.02 4.53
N ILE A 671 -31.88 -3.78 3.47
CA ILE A 671 -32.15 -3.32 2.10
C ILE A 671 -33.67 -3.18 1.92
N LEU A 672 -34.11 -2.07 1.31
CA LEU A 672 -35.52 -1.70 1.11
C LEU A 672 -35.89 -1.61 -0.38
N ASP A 673 -37.20 -1.62 -0.64
CA ASP A 673 -37.82 -1.40 -1.95
C ASP A 673 -37.57 -2.50 -3.01
N TRP A 674 -37.95 -3.73 -2.62
CA TRP A 674 -37.85 -4.95 -3.43
C TRP A 674 -38.85 -5.03 -4.61
N GLU A 675 -39.56 -3.95 -4.95
CA GLU A 675 -40.60 -3.94 -5.99
C GLU A 675 -40.07 -4.34 -7.38
N LEU A 676 -38.84 -3.95 -7.71
CA LEU A 676 -38.20 -4.24 -9.00
C LEU A 676 -37.45 -5.60 -9.03
N CYS A 677 -37.49 -6.38 -7.94
CA CYS A 677 -36.67 -7.57 -7.81
C CYS A 677 -37.03 -8.64 -8.85
N THR A 678 -36.02 -9.32 -9.40
CA THR A 678 -36.14 -10.34 -10.45
C THR A 678 -34.92 -11.27 -10.45
N ILE A 679 -35.03 -12.43 -11.10
CA ILE A 679 -33.84 -13.17 -11.54
C ILE A 679 -33.24 -12.44 -12.75
N GLY A 680 -31.91 -12.27 -12.78
CA GLY A 680 -31.23 -11.46 -13.78
C GLY A 680 -29.71 -11.39 -13.66
N ASN A 681 -29.12 -10.41 -14.36
CA ASN A 681 -27.67 -10.18 -14.37
C ASN A 681 -27.23 -9.31 -13.17
N PRO A 682 -26.26 -9.76 -12.34
CA PRO A 682 -25.86 -9.04 -11.13
C PRO A 682 -25.31 -7.64 -11.38
N PHE A 683 -24.64 -7.38 -12.51
CA PHE A 683 -24.04 -6.07 -12.78
C PHE A 683 -25.07 -4.94 -12.96
N ALA A 684 -26.35 -5.26 -13.16
CA ALA A 684 -27.43 -4.28 -13.18
C ALA A 684 -27.62 -3.56 -11.82
N ASP A 685 -27.43 -4.26 -10.69
CA ASP A 685 -27.48 -3.63 -9.37
C ASP A 685 -26.17 -2.91 -9.02
N VAL A 686 -25.02 -3.44 -9.48
CA VAL A 686 -23.72 -2.77 -9.31
C VAL A 686 -23.74 -1.42 -10.03
N ALA A 687 -24.28 -1.37 -11.26
CA ALA A 687 -24.49 -0.13 -12.00
C ALA A 687 -25.60 0.75 -11.38
N THR A 688 -26.62 0.16 -10.75
CA THR A 688 -27.63 0.94 -10.02
C THR A 688 -27.01 1.66 -8.81
N LEU A 689 -26.13 0.99 -8.06
CA LEU A 689 -25.38 1.60 -6.95
C LEU A 689 -24.37 2.64 -7.44
N ALA A 690 -23.66 2.34 -8.53
CA ALA A 690 -22.67 3.22 -9.13
C ALA A 690 -23.27 4.44 -9.86
N SER A 691 -24.56 4.42 -10.21
CA SER A 691 -25.22 5.53 -10.93
C SER A 691 -25.00 6.90 -10.27
N ALA A 692 -24.91 6.94 -8.93
CA ALA A 692 -24.59 8.13 -8.15
C ALA A 692 -23.32 8.86 -8.64
N TYR A 693 -22.28 8.16 -9.09
CA TYR A 693 -21.01 8.77 -9.53
C TYR A 693 -21.14 9.63 -10.79
N ARG A 694 -22.12 9.34 -11.66
CA ARG A 694 -22.35 10.08 -12.91
C ARG A 694 -23.44 11.14 -12.77
N LEU A 695 -24.24 11.09 -11.71
CA LEU A 695 -25.31 12.06 -11.45
C LEU A 695 -24.76 13.38 -10.89
N PRO A 696 -25.31 14.54 -11.28
CA PRO A 696 -24.83 15.85 -10.81
C PRO A 696 -25.14 16.10 -9.32
N LEU A 697 -24.26 16.86 -8.66
CA LEU A 697 -24.47 17.35 -7.29
C LEU A 697 -25.71 18.27 -7.17
N ASP A 698 -26.00 19.08 -8.19
CA ASP A 698 -27.22 19.89 -8.23
C ASP A 698 -28.45 19.03 -8.61
N ASN A 699 -29.46 19.03 -7.74
CA ASN A 699 -30.77 18.44 -8.02
C ASN A 699 -31.91 19.48 -8.09
N SER A 700 -31.60 20.78 -8.16
CA SER A 700 -32.61 21.84 -8.25
C SER A 700 -33.54 21.67 -9.46
N ASN A 701 -34.84 21.85 -9.23
CA ASN A 701 -35.91 21.67 -10.23
C ASN A 701 -35.95 20.26 -10.89
N THR A 702 -35.44 19.23 -10.21
CA THR A 702 -35.57 17.80 -10.59
C THR A 702 -36.48 17.03 -9.63
N ILE A 703 -36.73 15.74 -9.93
CA ILE A 703 -37.32 14.78 -8.99
C ILE A 703 -36.29 13.76 -8.46
N MET A 704 -34.99 14.06 -8.52
CA MET A 704 -33.91 13.14 -8.14
C MET A 704 -33.22 13.51 -6.83
N THR A 705 -32.62 12.49 -6.21
CA THR A 705 -31.58 12.64 -5.18
C THR A 705 -30.32 13.28 -5.78
N PRO A 706 -29.49 13.97 -4.97
CA PRO A 706 -28.18 14.45 -5.40
C PRO A 706 -27.28 13.30 -5.85
N GLY A 707 -26.37 13.57 -6.80
CA GLY A 707 -25.31 12.66 -7.20
C GLY A 707 -23.94 13.02 -6.61
N LEU A 708 -22.90 12.43 -7.21
CA LEU A 708 -21.49 12.55 -6.82
C LEU A 708 -20.57 13.00 -7.96
N CYS A 709 -21.11 13.32 -9.15
CA CYS A 709 -20.30 13.87 -10.24
C CYS A 709 -19.66 15.21 -9.81
N ASP A 710 -18.39 15.41 -10.19
CA ASP A 710 -17.51 16.49 -9.72
C ASP A 710 -17.29 16.59 -8.19
N ALA A 711 -17.82 15.66 -7.38
CA ALA A 711 -17.58 15.65 -5.95
C ALA A 711 -16.12 15.27 -5.63
N PRO A 712 -15.47 15.90 -4.63
CA PRO A 712 -14.09 15.60 -4.29
C PRO A 712 -13.99 14.30 -3.46
N LEU A 713 -14.24 13.14 -4.09
CA LEU A 713 -14.37 11.81 -3.47
C LEU A 713 -13.22 11.48 -2.50
N LYS A 714 -11.96 11.75 -2.90
CA LYS A 714 -10.73 11.62 -2.08
C LYS A 714 -10.81 12.37 -0.74
N LYS A 715 -11.40 13.56 -0.74
CA LYS A 715 -11.58 14.42 0.45
C LYS A 715 -12.82 14.02 1.24
N LEU A 716 -13.82 13.44 0.59
CA LEU A 716 -15.04 12.95 1.22
C LEU A 716 -14.85 11.57 1.89
N GLY A 717 -13.87 10.76 1.46
CA GLY A 717 -13.68 9.38 1.92
C GLY A 717 -14.64 8.40 1.26
N ILE A 718 -15.01 8.65 0.01
CA ILE A 718 -15.92 7.81 -0.79
C ILE A 718 -15.06 7.14 -1.88
N PRO A 719 -15.17 5.82 -2.12
CA PRO A 719 -14.44 5.15 -3.21
C PRO A 719 -14.85 5.71 -4.58
N SER A 720 -13.98 5.57 -5.59
CA SER A 720 -14.35 5.87 -6.98
C SER A 720 -15.33 4.84 -7.56
N GLU A 721 -15.91 5.15 -8.72
CA GLU A 721 -16.71 4.20 -9.52
C GLU A 721 -15.92 2.91 -9.83
N SER A 722 -14.65 3.04 -10.21
CA SER A 722 -13.77 1.90 -10.50
C SER A 722 -13.34 1.13 -9.24
N ASP A 723 -13.13 1.81 -8.12
CA ASP A 723 -12.88 1.15 -6.83
C ASP A 723 -14.11 0.36 -6.35
N LEU A 724 -15.34 0.86 -6.62
CA LEU A 724 -16.58 0.15 -6.31
C LEU A 724 -16.75 -1.08 -7.22
N LEU A 725 -16.61 -0.94 -8.54
CA LEU A 725 -16.72 -2.06 -9.49
C LEU A 725 -15.67 -3.14 -9.21
N LEU A 726 -14.40 -2.77 -9.06
CA LEU A 726 -13.34 -3.71 -8.70
C LEU A 726 -13.54 -4.30 -7.29
N GLY A 727 -14.09 -3.52 -6.36
CA GLY A 727 -14.47 -3.98 -5.03
C GLY A 727 -15.59 -5.02 -5.06
N TYR A 728 -16.54 -4.90 -5.98
CA TYR A 728 -17.60 -5.89 -6.20
C TYR A 728 -17.08 -7.14 -6.91
N SER A 729 -16.44 -7.01 -8.08
CA SER A 729 -15.96 -8.15 -8.89
C SER A 729 -15.04 -9.06 -8.08
N ARG A 730 -14.08 -8.49 -7.33
CA ARG A 730 -13.16 -9.26 -6.48
C ARG A 730 -13.84 -9.98 -5.31
N ARG A 731 -14.86 -9.39 -4.67
CA ARG A 731 -15.59 -10.00 -3.53
C ARG A 731 -16.62 -11.04 -3.95
N SER A 732 -17.05 -11.00 -5.20
CA SER A 732 -18.10 -11.86 -5.75
C SER A 732 -17.58 -12.97 -6.67
N ASN A 733 -16.26 -13.17 -6.72
CA ASN A 733 -15.56 -14.10 -7.63
C ASN A 733 -15.99 -13.94 -9.09
N ARG A 734 -15.87 -12.71 -9.61
CA ARG A 734 -16.24 -12.33 -10.97
C ARG A 734 -15.16 -11.47 -11.62
N PHE A 735 -15.08 -11.48 -12.95
CA PHE A 735 -14.09 -10.64 -13.64
C PHE A 735 -14.49 -9.16 -13.63
N PRO A 736 -13.53 -8.21 -13.70
CA PRO A 736 -13.82 -6.82 -14.00
C PRO A 736 -14.33 -6.68 -15.44
N LEU A 737 -15.44 -5.96 -15.63
CA LEU A 737 -15.98 -5.69 -16.96
C LEU A 737 -15.12 -4.67 -17.70
N ASN A 738 -14.98 -4.80 -19.02
CA ASN A 738 -14.37 -3.75 -19.85
C ASN A 738 -15.28 -2.51 -19.93
N THR A 739 -14.73 -1.36 -20.34
CA THR A 739 -15.44 -0.07 -20.45
C THR A 739 -16.75 -0.18 -21.23
N SER A 740 -16.75 -0.76 -22.42
CA SER A 740 -17.96 -0.89 -23.26
C SER A 740 -19.07 -1.68 -22.55
N THR A 741 -18.72 -2.83 -21.96
CA THR A 741 -19.66 -3.68 -21.23
C THR A 741 -20.15 -3.00 -19.94
N TRP A 742 -19.31 -2.28 -19.20
CA TRP A 742 -19.73 -1.53 -18.03
C TRP A 742 -20.64 -0.34 -18.38
N ASN A 743 -20.25 0.44 -19.40
CA ASN A 743 -21.04 1.55 -19.92
C ASN A 743 -22.40 1.06 -20.42
N PHE A 744 -22.51 -0.17 -20.96
CA PHE A 744 -23.81 -0.77 -21.28
C PHE A 744 -24.72 -0.88 -20.04
N PHE A 745 -24.22 -1.39 -18.91
CA PHE A 745 -25.01 -1.49 -17.68
C PHE A 745 -25.37 -0.10 -17.12
N MET A 746 -24.43 0.85 -17.12
CA MET A 746 -24.69 2.24 -16.71
C MET A 746 -25.72 2.92 -17.63
N GLY A 747 -25.61 2.71 -18.94
CA GLY A 747 -26.57 3.21 -19.94
C GLY A 747 -27.95 2.59 -19.79
N MET A 748 -28.05 1.30 -19.50
CA MET A 748 -29.31 0.61 -19.22
C MET A 748 -29.98 1.17 -17.96
N VAL A 749 -29.22 1.50 -16.92
CA VAL A 749 -29.71 2.14 -15.69
C VAL A 749 -30.16 3.59 -15.96
N THR A 750 -29.37 4.37 -16.70
CA THR A 750 -29.72 5.75 -17.12
C THR A 750 -30.97 5.78 -18.00
N TYR A 751 -31.07 4.89 -18.99
CA TYR A 751 -32.22 4.76 -19.88
C TYR A 751 -33.49 4.33 -19.11
N ARG A 752 -33.35 3.42 -18.13
CA ARG A 752 -34.44 3.08 -17.21
C ARG A 752 -34.95 4.31 -16.46
N PHE A 753 -34.07 5.07 -15.81
CA PHE A 753 -34.50 6.25 -15.05
C PHE A 753 -35.10 7.33 -15.98
N ALA A 754 -34.54 7.53 -17.17
CA ALA A 754 -35.12 8.40 -18.19
C ALA A 754 -36.52 7.92 -18.62
N ALA A 755 -36.72 6.62 -18.86
CA ALA A 755 -38.02 6.04 -19.24
C ALA A 755 -39.07 6.09 -18.10
N ILE A 756 -38.63 6.03 -16.84
CA ILE A 756 -39.49 6.29 -15.67
C ILE A 756 -39.90 7.76 -15.64
N CYS A 757 -38.96 8.70 -15.77
CA CYS A 757 -39.23 10.13 -15.82
C CYS A 757 -40.15 10.51 -17.00
N HIS A 758 -39.94 9.92 -18.18
CA HIS A 758 -40.79 10.05 -19.36
C HIS A 758 -42.24 9.65 -19.03
N GLY A 759 -42.44 8.48 -18.41
CA GLY A 759 -43.75 8.01 -17.97
C GLY A 759 -44.39 8.81 -16.82
N VAL A 760 -43.60 9.47 -15.97
CA VAL A 760 -44.10 10.42 -14.96
C VAL A 760 -44.55 11.73 -15.62
N TYR A 761 -43.76 12.27 -16.55
CA TYR A 761 -44.12 13.50 -17.26
C TYR A 761 -45.34 13.32 -18.17
N ALA A 762 -45.48 12.17 -18.85
CA ALA A 762 -46.69 11.82 -19.61
C ALA A 762 -47.95 11.87 -18.73
N ARG A 763 -47.88 11.35 -17.50
CA ARG A 763 -48.99 11.42 -16.54
C ARG A 763 -49.25 12.83 -16.04
N ALA A 764 -48.21 13.67 -15.92
CA ALA A 764 -48.36 15.09 -15.58
C ALA A 764 -49.07 15.89 -16.68
N LEU A 765 -48.70 15.67 -17.95
CA LEU A 765 -49.37 16.28 -19.12
C LEU A 765 -50.85 15.89 -19.20
N LEU A 766 -51.21 14.67 -18.80
CA LEU A 766 -52.60 14.20 -18.72
C LEU A 766 -53.34 14.64 -17.44
N GLY A 767 -52.74 15.47 -16.58
CA GLY A 767 -53.34 15.87 -15.29
C GLY A 767 -53.47 14.74 -14.24
N ASN A 768 -52.92 13.56 -14.53
CA ASN A 768 -53.08 12.32 -13.76
C ASN A 768 -51.82 11.95 -12.96
N ALA A 769 -51.04 12.94 -12.52
CA ALA A 769 -49.84 12.73 -11.71
C ALA A 769 -50.13 12.71 -10.21
N SER A 770 -49.46 11.80 -9.48
CA SER A 770 -49.59 11.64 -8.03
C SER A 770 -48.72 12.60 -7.19
N SER A 771 -47.96 13.50 -7.83
CA SER A 771 -47.05 14.44 -7.17
C SER A 771 -47.07 15.80 -7.86
N ALA A 772 -47.11 16.88 -7.07
CA ALA A 772 -47.07 18.25 -7.57
C ALA A 772 -45.79 18.55 -8.39
N ASN A 773 -44.67 17.88 -8.05
CA ASN A 773 -43.39 18.07 -8.72
C ASN A 773 -43.24 17.22 -10.00
N ALA A 774 -44.27 16.49 -10.44
CA ALA A 774 -44.18 15.59 -11.59
C ALA A 774 -43.84 16.30 -12.92
N ALA A 775 -44.08 17.61 -13.04
CA ALA A 775 -43.60 18.42 -14.16
C ALA A 775 -42.06 18.46 -14.26
N CYS A 776 -41.35 18.46 -13.12
CA CYS A 776 -39.89 18.42 -13.04
C CYS A 776 -39.29 17.10 -13.55
N ALA A 777 -40.12 16.07 -13.79
CA ALA A 777 -39.68 14.82 -14.41
C ALA A 777 -39.10 15.05 -15.83
N LYS A 778 -39.57 16.07 -16.57
CA LYS A 778 -38.94 16.42 -17.85
C LYS A 778 -37.49 16.91 -17.66
N THR A 779 -37.27 17.92 -16.82
CA THR A 779 -35.93 18.43 -16.49
C THR A 779 -35.00 17.32 -16.01
N THR A 780 -35.54 16.37 -15.27
CA THR A 780 -34.84 15.19 -14.76
C THR A 780 -34.43 14.23 -15.89
N MET A 781 -35.36 13.90 -16.78
CA MET A 781 -35.12 13.10 -17.99
C MET A 781 -34.07 13.77 -18.90
N ASP A 782 -34.18 15.08 -19.13
CA ASP A 782 -33.26 15.83 -19.98
C ASP A 782 -31.83 15.89 -19.39
N ARG A 783 -31.69 15.96 -18.06
CA ARG A 783 -30.38 15.84 -17.37
C ARG A 783 -29.80 14.43 -17.47
N LEU A 784 -30.60 13.39 -17.19
CA LEU A 784 -30.19 11.98 -17.35
C LEU A 784 -29.74 11.68 -18.79
N LEU A 785 -30.46 12.21 -19.77
CA LEU A 785 -30.11 12.05 -21.17
C LEU A 785 -28.90 12.89 -21.57
N ALA A 786 -28.62 14.03 -20.94
CA ALA A 786 -27.38 14.77 -21.22
C ALA A 786 -26.12 13.96 -20.92
N MET A 787 -26.19 13.01 -19.97
CA MET A 787 -25.12 12.08 -19.62
C MET A 787 -24.98 10.90 -20.61
N SER A 788 -25.87 10.74 -21.60
CA SER A 788 -25.79 9.58 -22.51
C SER A 788 -24.54 9.59 -23.37
N ASP A 789 -24.02 10.77 -23.68
CA ASP A 789 -22.92 10.93 -24.62
C ASP A 789 -21.61 10.41 -23.98
N ASP A 790 -21.36 10.74 -22.71
CA ASP A 790 -20.24 10.23 -21.90
C ASP A 790 -20.33 8.72 -21.60
N ILE A 791 -21.53 8.13 -21.73
CA ILE A 791 -21.75 6.69 -21.59
C ILE A 791 -21.53 5.97 -22.93
N MET A 792 -21.95 6.58 -24.04
CA MET A 792 -21.75 6.04 -25.38
C MET A 792 -20.31 6.23 -25.89
N ASP A 793 -19.51 7.10 -25.28
CA ASP A 793 -18.07 7.19 -25.51
C ASP A 793 -17.33 6.00 -24.88
N GLU A 794 -16.74 5.17 -25.74
CA GLU A 794 -15.96 3.98 -25.35
C GLU A 794 -14.45 4.26 -25.32
N SER A 795 -14.02 5.52 -25.55
CA SER A 795 -12.61 5.91 -25.58
C SER A 795 -12.01 6.19 -24.19
N ALA A 796 -12.84 6.59 -23.22
CA ALA A 796 -12.42 6.87 -21.84
C ALA A 796 -12.42 5.60 -20.97
N ASP A 797 -11.24 5.07 -20.67
CA ASP A 797 -11.11 3.86 -19.84
C ASP A 797 -11.51 4.11 -18.37
N ILE A 798 -12.48 3.33 -17.87
CA ILE A 798 -12.91 3.40 -16.47
C ILE A 798 -11.81 2.95 -15.49
N TYR A 799 -10.82 2.17 -15.96
CA TYR A 799 -9.61 1.85 -15.23
C TYR A 799 -8.49 2.82 -15.67
N PRO A 800 -8.33 3.98 -14.99
CA PRO A 800 -7.33 4.97 -15.38
C PRO A 800 -5.94 4.35 -15.36
N GLU A 801 -5.10 4.74 -16.32
CA GLU A 801 -3.70 4.33 -16.40
C GLU A 801 -3.01 4.58 -15.06
N PRO A 802 -2.32 3.58 -14.46
CA PRO A 802 -1.78 3.72 -13.12
C PRO A 802 -0.74 4.82 -13.06
N GLU A 803 -1.01 5.85 -12.26
CA GLU A 803 -0.04 6.89 -11.95
C GLU A 803 1.07 6.35 -11.06
N LEU A 804 2.30 6.68 -11.42
CA LEU A 804 3.45 6.54 -10.54
C LEU A 804 3.57 7.83 -9.72
N GLU A 805 2.74 7.94 -8.68
CA GLU A 805 2.79 9.02 -7.67
C GLU A 805 4.16 9.10 -6.94
N HIS A 806 5.08 8.16 -7.19
CA HIS A 806 6.42 8.13 -6.61
C HIS A 806 7.46 8.16 -7.73
N ILE A 807 8.20 9.27 -7.80
CA ILE A 807 9.50 9.24 -8.46
C ILE A 807 10.41 8.37 -7.59
N LEU A 808 10.95 7.31 -8.19
CA LEU A 808 12.02 6.56 -7.58
C LEU A 808 13.31 7.37 -7.74
N PRO A 809 14.22 7.38 -6.74
CA PRO A 809 15.50 8.11 -6.83
C PRO A 809 16.52 7.41 -7.76
N PHE A 810 16.03 6.78 -8.83
CA PHE A 810 16.79 6.04 -9.83
C PHE A 810 16.23 6.37 -11.23
N PRO A 811 17.08 6.55 -12.25
CA PRO A 811 16.62 6.80 -13.61
C PRO A 811 15.94 5.55 -14.20
N ILE A 812 14.74 5.72 -14.76
CA ILE A 812 13.94 4.70 -15.47
C ILE A 812 13.79 5.16 -16.92
N ARG A 813 14.02 4.29 -17.91
CA ARG A 813 13.85 4.68 -19.31
C ARG A 813 12.36 4.75 -19.70
N PRO A 814 11.94 5.67 -20.59
CA PRO A 814 10.54 5.77 -21.04
C PRO A 814 9.96 4.47 -21.62
N HIS A 815 10.81 3.63 -22.22
CA HIS A 815 10.44 2.28 -22.66
C HIS A 815 10.01 1.38 -21.50
N ALA A 816 10.86 1.25 -20.47
CA ALA A 816 10.55 0.47 -19.27
C ALA A 816 9.33 1.03 -18.53
N LEU A 817 9.18 2.35 -18.45
CA LEU A 817 7.99 3.00 -17.87
C LEU A 817 6.69 2.61 -18.59
N LYS A 818 6.72 2.50 -19.93
CA LYS A 818 5.58 2.05 -20.75
C LYS A 818 5.26 0.56 -20.52
N ILE A 819 6.28 -0.29 -20.39
CA ILE A 819 6.10 -1.71 -20.02
C ILE A 819 5.50 -1.82 -18.62
N TYR A 820 6.00 -1.07 -17.64
CA TYR A 820 5.51 -1.10 -16.26
C TYR A 820 4.02 -0.77 -16.17
N LYS A 821 3.56 0.32 -16.81
CA LYS A 821 2.14 0.68 -16.83
C LYS A 821 1.28 -0.41 -17.46
N LYS A 822 1.70 -0.94 -18.61
CA LYS A 822 1.00 -2.02 -19.34
C LYS A 822 0.91 -3.30 -18.51
N LEU A 823 2.00 -3.69 -17.85
CA LEU A 823 2.08 -4.85 -16.96
C LEU A 823 1.17 -4.68 -15.74
N LEU A 824 1.25 -3.52 -15.06
CA LEU A 824 0.46 -3.23 -13.86
C LEU A 824 -1.04 -3.23 -14.19
N LYS A 825 -1.45 -2.57 -15.28
CA LYS A 825 -2.83 -2.56 -15.76
C LYS A 825 -3.35 -3.96 -16.10
N PHE A 826 -2.59 -4.75 -16.87
CA PHE A 826 -2.96 -6.12 -17.22
C PHE A 826 -3.05 -7.04 -15.98
N CYS A 827 -2.17 -6.85 -14.99
CA CYS A 827 -2.28 -7.57 -13.73
C CYS A 827 -3.52 -7.15 -12.94
N GLN A 828 -3.85 -5.85 -12.90
CA GLN A 828 -5.04 -5.31 -12.23
C GLN A 828 -6.37 -5.71 -12.88
N SER A 829 -6.43 -5.92 -14.20
CA SER A 829 -7.68 -6.26 -14.91
C SER A 829 -7.85 -7.75 -15.22
N ARG A 830 -6.77 -8.51 -15.41
CA ARG A 830 -6.82 -9.94 -15.81
C ARG A 830 -6.17 -10.88 -14.80
N VAL A 831 -4.89 -10.66 -14.46
CA VAL A 831 -4.10 -11.68 -13.71
C VAL A 831 -4.51 -11.81 -12.23
N TYR A 832 -4.55 -10.73 -11.45
CA TYR A 832 -4.92 -10.83 -10.04
C TYR A 832 -6.39 -11.24 -9.82
N PRO A 833 -7.38 -10.81 -10.64
CA PRO A 833 -8.73 -11.37 -10.58
C PRO A 833 -8.77 -12.88 -10.84
N ALA A 834 -7.97 -13.40 -11.77
CA ALA A 834 -7.94 -14.81 -12.15
C ALA A 834 -7.40 -15.78 -11.08
N GLU A 835 -6.90 -15.28 -9.94
CA GLU A 835 -6.43 -16.13 -8.84
C GLU A 835 -7.51 -17.09 -8.31
N HIS A 836 -8.77 -16.65 -8.20
CA HIS A 836 -9.86 -17.52 -7.75
C HIS A 836 -10.12 -18.66 -8.74
N VAL A 837 -10.22 -18.33 -10.04
CA VAL A 837 -10.38 -19.32 -11.12
C VAL A 837 -9.24 -20.35 -11.12
N HIS A 838 -8.00 -19.88 -10.92
CA HIS A 838 -6.84 -20.76 -10.80
C HIS A 838 -6.95 -21.71 -9.59
N LEU A 839 -7.33 -21.20 -8.42
CA LEU A 839 -7.51 -22.00 -7.21
C LEU A 839 -8.67 -22.99 -7.32
N GLU A 840 -9.81 -22.60 -7.92
CA GLU A 840 -10.96 -23.46 -8.19
C GLU A 840 -10.62 -24.59 -9.18
N GLN A 841 -9.89 -24.27 -10.26
CA GLN A 841 -9.40 -25.26 -11.21
C GLN A 841 -8.41 -26.26 -10.56
N ILE A 842 -7.53 -25.79 -9.67
CA ILE A 842 -6.63 -26.66 -8.89
C ILE A 842 -7.39 -27.50 -7.85
N ALA A 843 -8.40 -26.94 -7.17
CA ALA A 843 -9.22 -27.65 -6.20
C ALA A 843 -9.97 -28.81 -6.87
N LYS A 844 -10.66 -28.55 -7.98
CA LYS A 844 -11.32 -29.58 -8.79
C LYS A 844 -10.34 -30.65 -9.29
N ALA A 845 -9.16 -30.26 -9.79
CA ALA A 845 -8.15 -31.21 -10.21
C ALA A 845 -7.57 -32.05 -9.04
N ARG A 846 -7.63 -31.54 -7.80
CA ARG A 846 -7.27 -32.30 -6.58
C ARG A 846 -8.38 -33.28 -6.18
N GLU A 847 -9.66 -32.90 -6.30
CA GLU A 847 -10.82 -33.78 -6.10
C GLU A 847 -10.85 -34.93 -7.12
N GLU A 848 -10.53 -34.64 -8.39
CA GLU A 848 -10.38 -35.63 -9.47
C GLU A 848 -9.08 -36.46 -9.36
N GLY A 849 -8.23 -36.21 -8.34
CA GLY A 849 -6.97 -36.91 -8.12
C GLY A 849 -5.90 -36.69 -9.20
N CYS A 850 -6.11 -35.71 -10.09
CA CYS A 850 -5.33 -35.49 -11.31
C CYS A 850 -4.34 -34.31 -11.24
N VAL A 851 -4.32 -33.54 -10.14
CA VAL A 851 -3.63 -32.24 -9.98
C VAL A 851 -2.18 -32.19 -10.49
N TRP A 852 -1.37 -33.25 -10.28
CA TRP A 852 0.02 -33.33 -10.76
C TRP A 852 0.19 -33.59 -12.27
N LYS A 853 -0.91 -33.79 -12.98
CA LYS A 853 -0.97 -33.98 -14.44
C LYS A 853 -1.80 -32.89 -15.12
N PHE A 854 -2.32 -31.94 -14.34
CA PHE A 854 -3.23 -30.89 -14.79
C PHE A 854 -2.51 -29.54 -14.87
N VAL A 855 -2.82 -28.77 -15.91
CA VAL A 855 -2.38 -27.38 -16.08
C VAL A 855 -3.65 -26.53 -16.15
N PRO A 856 -3.91 -25.64 -15.17
CA PRO A 856 -5.09 -24.78 -15.17
C PRO A 856 -5.23 -23.96 -16.46
N PRO A 857 -6.29 -24.15 -17.28
CA PRO A 857 -6.45 -23.47 -18.57
C PRO A 857 -6.34 -21.94 -18.53
N ILE A 858 -6.74 -21.32 -17.40
CA ILE A 858 -6.64 -19.87 -17.21
C ILE A 858 -5.19 -19.34 -17.31
N ILE A 859 -4.19 -20.19 -17.04
CA ILE A 859 -2.78 -19.82 -17.20
C ILE A 859 -2.46 -19.63 -18.69
N GLU A 860 -2.90 -20.52 -19.57
CA GLU A 860 -2.55 -20.47 -21.00
C GLU A 860 -3.36 -19.40 -21.76
N GLU A 861 -4.58 -19.09 -21.31
CA GLU A 861 -5.33 -17.88 -21.73
C GLU A 861 -4.52 -16.62 -21.43
N LEU A 862 -4.15 -16.42 -20.15
CA LEU A 862 -3.41 -15.25 -19.71
C LEU A 862 -2.01 -15.15 -20.35
N LYS A 863 -1.30 -16.25 -20.57
CA LYS A 863 -0.03 -16.28 -21.32
C LYS A 863 -0.22 -15.82 -22.77
N THR A 864 -1.33 -16.21 -23.41
CA THR A 864 -1.63 -15.82 -24.80
C THR A 864 -1.89 -14.33 -24.90
N GLU A 865 -2.66 -13.75 -23.97
CA GLU A 865 -2.82 -12.31 -23.83
C GLU A 865 -1.51 -11.59 -23.52
N ALA A 866 -0.72 -12.08 -22.56
CA ALA A 866 0.57 -11.51 -22.19
C ALA A 866 1.56 -11.48 -23.38
N LYS A 867 1.58 -12.53 -24.22
CA LYS A 867 2.34 -12.57 -25.48
C LYS A 867 1.85 -11.51 -26.48
N ALA A 868 0.54 -11.41 -26.72
CA ALA A 868 -0.04 -10.38 -27.59
C ALA A 868 0.21 -8.95 -27.07
N LEU A 869 0.33 -8.78 -25.74
CA LEU A 869 0.68 -7.52 -25.10
C LEU A 869 2.21 -7.25 -25.06
N GLY A 870 3.07 -8.17 -25.49
CA GLY A 870 4.52 -7.99 -25.45
C GLY A 870 5.09 -7.96 -24.03
N LEU A 871 4.45 -8.67 -23.10
CA LEU A 871 4.84 -8.79 -21.69
C LEU A 871 5.60 -10.11 -21.39
N TRP A 872 6.23 -10.70 -22.41
CA TRP A 872 6.82 -12.04 -22.36
C TRP A 872 8.35 -11.99 -22.19
N ASN A 873 8.94 -12.98 -21.50
CA ASN A 873 10.39 -13.10 -21.24
C ASN A 873 11.06 -11.85 -20.60
N LEU A 874 10.31 -11.01 -19.89
CA LEU A 874 10.77 -9.69 -19.41
C LEU A 874 12.04 -9.69 -18.54
N PHE A 875 12.43 -10.85 -17.98
CA PHE A 875 13.64 -11.04 -17.17
C PHE A 875 14.93 -11.08 -17.98
N LEU A 876 14.83 -11.38 -19.28
CA LEU A 876 15.96 -11.79 -20.09
C LEU A 876 16.50 -10.57 -20.86
N PRO A 877 17.78 -10.19 -20.68
CA PRO A 877 18.42 -9.21 -21.57
C PRO A 877 18.56 -9.80 -22.99
N GLU A 878 19.09 -9.02 -23.93
CA GLU A 878 19.31 -9.45 -25.33
C GLU A 878 19.82 -10.91 -25.43
N CYS A 879 19.03 -11.75 -26.10
CA CYS A 879 19.22 -13.18 -26.17
C CYS A 879 19.05 -13.66 -27.61
N VAL A 880 20.08 -13.39 -28.41
CA VAL A 880 20.22 -13.87 -29.78
C VAL A 880 20.51 -15.37 -29.78
N VAL A 881 19.67 -16.15 -30.45
CA VAL A 881 19.87 -17.57 -30.71
C VAL A 881 20.14 -17.76 -32.21
N PRO A 882 21.36 -18.22 -32.60
CA PRO A 882 21.69 -18.44 -33.99
C PRO A 882 20.85 -19.52 -34.66
N ALA A 883 20.71 -19.46 -35.98
CA ALA A 883 20.08 -20.53 -36.74
C ALA A 883 20.83 -21.87 -36.59
N LEU A 884 20.11 -22.97 -36.39
CA LEU A 884 20.68 -24.30 -36.10
C LEU A 884 21.61 -24.83 -37.21
N ASP A 885 21.38 -24.41 -38.45
CA ASP A 885 22.17 -24.79 -39.63
C ASP A 885 23.18 -23.70 -40.09
N GLY A 886 23.23 -22.57 -39.37
CA GLY A 886 24.04 -21.40 -39.70
C GLY A 886 23.60 -20.64 -40.97
N LYS A 887 22.38 -20.86 -41.49
CA LYS A 887 21.91 -20.25 -42.76
C LYS A 887 20.58 -19.49 -42.65
N GLY A 888 19.79 -19.74 -41.61
CA GLY A 888 18.66 -18.88 -41.25
C GLY A 888 19.09 -17.57 -40.56
N PRO A 889 18.18 -16.60 -40.40
CA PRO A 889 18.42 -15.43 -39.55
C PRO A 889 18.43 -15.82 -38.07
N ASP A 890 19.29 -15.17 -37.28
CA ASP A 890 19.29 -15.30 -35.83
C ASP A 890 18.00 -14.72 -35.23
N VAL A 891 17.50 -15.33 -34.15
CA VAL A 891 16.27 -14.89 -33.46
C VAL A 891 16.60 -14.35 -32.07
N ASN A 892 16.27 -13.08 -31.82
CA ASN A 892 16.33 -12.51 -30.46
C ASN A 892 15.04 -12.80 -29.69
N TYR A 893 15.19 -13.40 -28.51
CA TYR A 893 14.08 -13.74 -27.59
C TYR A 893 14.07 -12.92 -26.30
N GLY A 894 15.05 -12.03 -26.12
CA GLY A 894 15.23 -11.19 -24.93
C GLY A 894 14.83 -9.73 -25.16
N GLY A 895 14.63 -9.00 -24.07
CA GLY A 895 14.28 -7.57 -24.08
C GLY A 895 15.45 -6.66 -23.69
N ASP A 896 15.19 -5.35 -23.73
CA ASP A 896 16.08 -4.32 -23.20
C ASP A 896 15.53 -3.75 -21.88
N LEU A 897 15.73 -4.49 -20.79
CA LEU A 897 15.48 -4.04 -19.41
C LEU A 897 16.73 -4.27 -18.55
N THR A 898 17.05 -3.26 -17.73
CA THR A 898 18.09 -3.36 -16.69
C THR A 898 17.60 -4.15 -15.47
N ASN A 899 18.51 -4.57 -14.57
CA ASN A 899 18.14 -5.24 -13.32
C ASN A 899 17.20 -4.35 -12.48
N LEU A 900 17.45 -3.03 -12.46
CA LEU A 900 16.58 -2.04 -11.83
C LEU A 900 15.17 -2.04 -12.45
N GLU A 901 15.08 -1.93 -13.77
CA GLU A 901 13.79 -1.82 -14.48
C GLU A 901 12.98 -3.11 -14.43
N TYR A 902 13.61 -4.28 -14.60
CA TYR A 902 12.94 -5.56 -14.42
C TYR A 902 12.63 -5.86 -12.94
N GLY A 903 13.40 -5.32 -12.00
CA GLY A 903 13.07 -5.30 -10.58
C GLY A 903 11.69 -4.67 -10.29
N LEU A 904 11.32 -3.60 -11.00
CA LEU A 904 9.99 -3.01 -10.87
C LEU A 904 8.88 -3.91 -11.43
N MET A 905 9.15 -4.63 -12.52
CA MET A 905 8.23 -5.66 -13.05
C MET A 905 8.03 -6.80 -12.04
N CYS A 906 9.10 -7.17 -11.32
CA CYS A 906 9.05 -8.14 -10.23
C CYS A 906 8.23 -7.68 -9.03
N GLU A 907 8.13 -6.38 -8.74
CA GLU A 907 7.23 -5.88 -7.68
C GLU A 907 5.75 -6.00 -8.06
N VAL A 908 5.42 -5.76 -9.33
CA VAL A 908 4.06 -5.98 -9.86
C VAL A 908 3.74 -7.47 -9.78
N MET A 909 4.53 -8.33 -10.42
CA MET A 909 4.35 -9.79 -10.36
C MET A 909 4.35 -10.34 -8.92
N GLY A 910 5.11 -9.72 -8.01
CA GLY A 910 5.20 -10.12 -6.61
C GLY A 910 3.88 -10.11 -5.84
N ARG A 911 2.90 -9.28 -6.25
CA ARG A 911 1.56 -9.29 -5.66
C ARG A 911 0.81 -10.61 -5.88
N SER A 912 1.22 -11.44 -6.84
CA SER A 912 0.64 -12.76 -7.12
C SER A 912 1.74 -13.79 -7.35
N LEU A 913 2.34 -14.29 -6.26
CA LEU A 913 3.57 -15.09 -6.31
C LEU A 913 3.49 -16.35 -7.19
N VAL A 914 2.30 -16.96 -7.34
CA VAL A 914 2.10 -18.18 -8.14
C VAL A 914 1.79 -17.82 -9.59
N LEU A 915 0.70 -17.09 -9.83
CA LEU A 915 0.10 -16.95 -11.16
C LEU A 915 0.88 -15.94 -12.04
N ALA A 916 1.17 -14.74 -11.51
CA ALA A 916 1.74 -13.68 -12.34
C ALA A 916 3.13 -14.02 -12.91
N PRO A 917 4.12 -14.54 -12.15
CA PRO A 917 5.40 -14.91 -12.73
C PRO A 917 5.30 -15.93 -13.87
N GLU A 918 4.41 -16.93 -13.81
CA GLU A 918 4.26 -17.89 -14.91
C GLU A 918 3.60 -17.28 -16.15
N VAL A 919 2.61 -16.39 -15.98
CA VAL A 919 1.92 -15.71 -17.10
C VAL A 919 2.86 -14.91 -18.00
N PHE A 920 3.99 -14.43 -17.47
CA PHE A 920 4.99 -13.66 -18.21
C PHE A 920 6.29 -14.44 -18.54
N ASN A 921 6.29 -15.76 -18.34
CA ASN A 921 7.49 -16.63 -18.41
C ASN A 921 8.65 -16.19 -17.50
N CYS A 922 8.29 -15.59 -16.37
CA CYS A 922 9.16 -14.94 -15.38
C CYS A 922 9.26 -15.72 -14.05
N SER A 923 8.74 -16.94 -13.99
CA SER A 923 8.80 -17.82 -12.82
C SER A 923 10.18 -18.44 -12.58
N ALA A 924 10.50 -18.72 -11.32
CA ALA A 924 11.57 -19.65 -10.97
C ALA A 924 11.04 -21.10 -11.06
N PRO A 925 11.90 -22.12 -11.29
CA PRO A 925 13.34 -22.02 -11.55
C PRO A 925 13.67 -21.65 -13.01
N ASP A 926 12.69 -21.66 -13.91
CA ASP A 926 12.87 -21.51 -15.36
C ASP A 926 13.70 -20.30 -15.77
N THR A 927 13.40 -19.12 -15.21
CA THR A 927 14.17 -17.88 -15.44
C THR A 927 15.68 -18.06 -15.24
N GLY A 928 16.09 -18.52 -14.05
CA GLY A 928 17.50 -18.75 -13.74
C GLY A 928 18.11 -19.96 -14.45
N ASN A 929 17.30 -20.87 -15.00
CA ASN A 929 17.78 -21.95 -15.88
C ASN A 929 18.00 -21.41 -17.30
N MET A 930 17.07 -20.62 -17.85
CA MET A 930 17.23 -19.94 -19.14
C MET A 930 18.46 -19.02 -19.14
N GLU A 931 18.72 -18.26 -18.06
CA GLU A 931 19.96 -17.49 -17.91
C GLU A 931 21.24 -18.34 -18.01
N ILE A 932 21.22 -19.58 -17.50
CA ILE A 932 22.33 -20.53 -17.65
C ILE A 932 22.44 -20.97 -19.12
N LEU A 933 21.35 -21.43 -19.73
CA LEU A 933 21.36 -21.97 -21.09
C LEU A 933 21.76 -20.90 -22.11
N THR A 934 21.27 -19.66 -21.99
CA THR A 934 21.65 -18.54 -22.87
C THR A 934 23.16 -18.29 -22.89
N ARG A 935 23.85 -18.46 -21.74
CA ARG A 935 25.28 -18.17 -21.57
C ARG A 935 26.20 -19.37 -21.83
N PHE A 936 25.76 -20.58 -21.53
CA PHE A 936 26.64 -21.75 -21.43
C PHE A 936 26.29 -22.92 -22.35
N CYS A 937 25.21 -22.83 -23.13
CA CYS A 937 24.86 -23.86 -24.10
C CYS A 937 25.45 -23.65 -25.49
N THR A 938 25.70 -24.77 -26.18
CA THR A 938 25.95 -24.82 -27.62
C THR A 938 24.69 -24.44 -28.42
N VAL A 939 24.80 -24.22 -29.73
CA VAL A 939 23.63 -23.86 -30.57
C VAL A 939 22.59 -24.98 -30.56
N GLU A 940 23.03 -26.24 -30.64
CA GLU A 940 22.17 -27.43 -30.63
C GLU A 940 21.42 -27.54 -29.30
N GLN A 941 22.13 -27.42 -28.16
CA GLN A 941 21.52 -27.39 -26.83
C GLN A 941 20.53 -26.22 -26.67
N LYS A 942 20.79 -25.06 -27.30
CA LYS A 942 19.86 -23.92 -27.28
C LYS A 942 18.58 -24.21 -28.06
N HIS A 943 18.63 -24.86 -29.21
CA HIS A 943 17.43 -25.28 -29.94
C HIS A 943 16.68 -26.43 -29.26
N GLU A 944 17.40 -27.37 -28.64
CA GLU A 944 16.83 -28.53 -27.94
C GLU A 944 16.11 -28.12 -26.63
N TRP A 945 16.65 -27.17 -25.86
CA TRP A 945 16.15 -26.85 -24.51
C TRP A 945 15.76 -25.39 -24.27
N LEU A 946 16.59 -24.43 -24.72
CA LEU A 946 16.35 -23.01 -24.43
C LEU A 946 15.17 -22.44 -25.25
N VAL A 947 15.11 -22.71 -26.56
CA VAL A 947 14.05 -22.18 -27.43
C VAL A 947 12.64 -22.63 -27.00
N PRO A 948 12.39 -23.91 -26.66
CA PRO A 948 11.08 -24.33 -26.14
C PRO A 948 10.74 -23.69 -24.78
N LEU A 949 11.71 -23.48 -23.89
CA LEU A 949 11.51 -22.72 -22.64
C LEU A 949 11.14 -21.25 -22.92
N LEU A 950 11.85 -20.59 -23.84
CA LEU A 950 11.61 -19.18 -24.23
C LEU A 950 10.26 -18.95 -24.89
N LYS A 951 9.64 -19.97 -25.47
CA LYS A 951 8.27 -19.93 -25.98
C LYS A 951 7.22 -20.35 -24.94
N GLY A 952 7.64 -20.99 -23.84
CA GLY A 952 6.76 -21.58 -22.83
C GLY A 952 6.13 -22.92 -23.24
N GLU A 953 6.73 -23.62 -24.22
CA GLU A 953 6.29 -24.95 -24.69
C GLU A 953 6.64 -26.06 -23.67
N ILE A 954 7.74 -25.89 -22.94
CA ILE A 954 8.21 -26.79 -21.87
C ILE A 954 8.55 -26.00 -20.61
N ARG A 955 8.86 -26.74 -19.53
CA ARG A 955 9.31 -26.25 -18.23
C ARG A 955 10.60 -26.96 -17.82
N SER A 956 11.26 -26.48 -16.78
CA SER A 956 12.52 -27.02 -16.27
C SER A 956 12.56 -27.08 -14.74
N CYS A 957 13.53 -27.84 -14.22
CA CYS A 957 13.87 -27.81 -12.80
C CYS A 957 15.39 -27.72 -12.56
N PHE A 958 15.82 -27.48 -11.33
CA PHE A 958 17.23 -27.33 -10.96
C PHE A 958 17.61 -28.28 -9.83
N ALA A 959 18.30 -29.37 -10.16
CA ALA A 959 18.57 -30.49 -9.28
C ALA A 959 19.94 -30.37 -8.60
N MET A 960 20.02 -29.56 -7.53
CA MET A 960 21.24 -29.37 -6.73
C MET A 960 21.13 -29.97 -5.32
N THR A 961 20.12 -29.57 -4.54
CA THR A 961 19.98 -29.91 -3.11
C THR A 961 19.85 -31.41 -2.85
N GLU A 962 20.48 -31.89 -1.77
CA GLU A 962 20.57 -33.31 -1.40
C GLU A 962 20.14 -33.55 0.05
N LYS A 963 19.60 -34.74 0.32
CA LYS A 963 18.92 -35.06 1.59
C LYS A 963 19.87 -35.34 2.77
N ARG A 964 21.14 -35.66 2.50
CA ARG A 964 22.11 -36.16 3.50
C ARG A 964 23.25 -35.19 3.85
N VAL A 965 23.38 -34.10 3.10
CA VAL A 965 24.53 -33.19 3.17
C VAL A 965 24.09 -31.72 3.15
N ALA A 966 24.91 -30.84 3.72
CA ALA A 966 24.63 -29.41 3.76
C ALA A 966 24.93 -28.75 2.39
N SER A 967 24.00 -28.87 1.43
CA SER A 967 24.13 -28.31 0.07
C SER A 967 24.21 -26.78 0.00
N SER A 968 24.05 -26.08 1.13
CA SER A 968 24.37 -24.65 1.25
C SER A 968 25.87 -24.36 1.08
N ASP A 969 26.73 -25.37 1.23
CA ASP A 969 28.06 -25.40 0.66
C ASP A 969 28.10 -26.45 -0.46
N ALA A 970 28.28 -26.01 -1.70
CA ALA A 970 28.25 -26.87 -2.88
C ALA A 970 29.45 -27.84 -2.98
N THR A 971 30.48 -27.69 -2.13
CA THR A 971 31.58 -28.67 -2.06
C THR A 971 31.12 -30.02 -1.50
N ASN A 972 30.05 -30.04 -0.71
CA ASN A 972 29.48 -31.23 -0.05
C ASN A 972 28.65 -32.13 -0.97
N ILE A 973 28.37 -31.75 -2.22
CA ILE A 973 27.50 -32.49 -3.14
C ILE A 973 28.04 -33.91 -3.42
N GLU A 974 27.22 -34.92 -3.19
CA GLU A 974 27.54 -36.35 -3.32
C GLU A 974 27.11 -36.98 -4.66
N THR A 975 26.09 -36.44 -5.35
CA THR A 975 25.56 -37.02 -6.60
C THR A 975 26.67 -37.22 -7.63
N SER A 976 26.99 -38.47 -7.96
CA SER A 976 28.12 -38.82 -8.81
C SER A 976 27.78 -38.66 -10.29
N ILE A 977 28.72 -38.10 -11.05
CA ILE A 977 28.77 -38.10 -12.51
C ILE A 977 30.03 -38.90 -12.89
N VAL A 978 29.88 -39.95 -13.71
CA VAL A 978 30.97 -40.85 -14.11
C VAL A 978 31.00 -40.98 -15.64
N ARG A 979 32.17 -40.95 -16.26
CA ARG A 979 32.34 -41.19 -17.71
C ARG A 979 32.17 -42.67 -18.06
N ASP A 980 31.44 -42.93 -19.14
CA ASP A 980 31.38 -44.20 -19.86
C ASP A 980 31.91 -43.96 -21.29
N GLU A 981 33.22 -44.18 -21.46
CA GLU A 981 33.93 -43.90 -22.72
C GLU A 981 33.49 -44.84 -23.85
N GLU A 982 33.09 -46.08 -23.55
CA GLU A 982 32.63 -47.04 -24.55
C GLU A 982 31.34 -46.57 -25.24
N ARG A 983 30.49 -45.84 -24.51
CA ARG A 983 29.20 -45.31 -24.99
C ARG A 983 29.20 -43.82 -25.29
N GLN A 984 30.25 -43.10 -24.89
CA GLN A 984 30.31 -41.62 -24.91
C GLN A 984 29.16 -40.99 -24.10
N GLU A 985 28.86 -41.59 -22.94
CA GLU A 985 27.78 -41.21 -22.02
C GLU A 985 28.34 -40.83 -20.64
N PHE A 986 27.65 -39.95 -19.92
CA PHE A 986 27.77 -39.82 -18.48
C PHE A 986 26.73 -40.68 -17.77
N VAL A 987 27.16 -41.43 -16.77
CA VAL A 987 26.29 -42.15 -15.82
C VAL A 987 26.12 -41.30 -14.56
N ILE A 988 24.87 -41.04 -14.17
CA ILE A 988 24.50 -40.19 -13.04
C ILE A 988 23.78 -41.03 -11.98
N ASN A 989 24.27 -40.94 -10.74
CA ASN A 989 23.71 -41.64 -9.58
C ASN A 989 23.66 -40.69 -8.37
N GLY A 990 22.47 -40.51 -7.75
CA GLY A 990 22.32 -39.62 -6.61
C GLY A 990 20.88 -39.38 -6.15
N HIS A 991 20.72 -38.78 -4.97
CA HIS A 991 19.43 -38.56 -4.32
C HIS A 991 19.22 -37.06 -4.01
N LYS A 992 18.42 -36.41 -4.85
CA LYS A 992 18.10 -34.98 -4.79
C LYS A 992 16.80 -34.73 -4.03
N PHE A 993 16.69 -33.56 -3.41
CA PHE A 993 15.61 -33.24 -2.47
C PHE A 993 15.19 -31.78 -2.61
N TYR A 994 13.87 -31.52 -2.51
CA TYR A 994 13.29 -30.18 -2.61
C TYR A 994 13.48 -29.52 -4.00
N ILE A 995 13.31 -30.29 -5.07
CA ILE A 995 13.54 -29.82 -6.44
C ILE A 995 12.28 -29.15 -6.99
N SER A 996 12.29 -27.82 -7.03
CA SER A 996 11.18 -26.99 -7.51
C SER A 996 10.86 -27.19 -8.99
N GLY A 997 9.58 -27.17 -9.36
CA GLY A 997 9.13 -27.23 -10.76
C GLY A 997 9.13 -28.63 -11.38
N ALA A 998 9.76 -29.61 -10.72
CA ALA A 998 9.83 -31.00 -11.17
C ALA A 998 8.49 -31.76 -11.08
N GLY A 999 7.44 -31.16 -10.50
CA GLY A 999 6.08 -31.72 -10.53
C GLY A 999 5.28 -31.33 -11.78
N ASP A 1000 5.70 -30.29 -12.49
CA ASP A 1000 4.96 -29.76 -13.63
C ASP A 1000 4.99 -30.78 -14.78
N PRO A 1001 3.85 -31.21 -15.35
CA PRO A 1001 3.83 -32.20 -16.44
C PRO A 1001 4.54 -31.70 -17.72
N ARG A 1002 4.75 -30.39 -17.84
CA ARG A 1002 5.52 -29.76 -18.91
C ARG A 1002 7.04 -29.73 -18.60
N CYS A 1003 7.49 -30.12 -17.41
CA CYS A 1003 8.91 -30.18 -17.06
C CYS A 1003 9.60 -31.25 -17.91
N LYS A 1004 10.47 -30.83 -18.85
CA LYS A 1004 11.21 -31.73 -19.76
C LYS A 1004 12.72 -31.75 -19.53
N VAL A 1005 13.28 -30.74 -18.87
CA VAL A 1005 14.73 -30.64 -18.64
C VAL A 1005 15.10 -30.35 -17.18
N ILE A 1006 16.07 -31.11 -16.69
CA ILE A 1006 16.68 -30.98 -15.38
C ILE A 1006 18.08 -30.38 -15.59
N VAL A 1007 18.36 -29.22 -15.00
CA VAL A 1007 19.73 -28.74 -14.84
C VAL A 1007 20.26 -29.35 -13.54
N LEU A 1008 21.03 -30.44 -13.64
CA LEU A 1008 21.54 -31.20 -12.49
C LEU A 1008 22.96 -30.74 -12.13
N MET A 1009 23.22 -30.53 -10.83
CA MET A 1009 24.57 -30.34 -10.31
C MET A 1009 25.06 -31.63 -9.63
N GLY A 1010 26.19 -32.14 -10.08
CA GLY A 1010 26.81 -33.37 -9.57
C GLY A 1010 28.34 -33.27 -9.53
N LYS A 1011 28.99 -34.33 -9.04
CA LYS A 1011 30.41 -34.38 -8.70
C LYS A 1011 31.09 -35.55 -9.41
N HIS A 1012 32.29 -35.32 -9.94
CA HIS A 1012 33.11 -36.31 -10.63
C HIS A 1012 34.03 -37.04 -9.63
N PRO A 1013 33.85 -38.35 -9.36
CA PRO A 1013 34.71 -39.09 -8.43
C PRO A 1013 36.17 -39.14 -8.90
N GLU A 1014 36.40 -39.25 -10.21
CA GLU A 1014 37.73 -39.21 -10.85
C GLU A 1014 38.51 -37.91 -10.54
N ARG A 1015 37.79 -36.80 -10.32
CA ARG A 1015 38.35 -35.46 -10.01
C ARG A 1015 38.54 -35.22 -8.51
N ALA A 1016 38.44 -36.24 -7.65
CA ALA A 1016 38.65 -36.10 -6.20
C ALA A 1016 40.04 -35.55 -5.81
N HIS A 1017 41.03 -35.64 -6.71
CA HIS A 1017 42.38 -35.10 -6.56
C HIS A 1017 42.52 -33.60 -6.89
N GLU A 1018 41.55 -33.01 -7.59
CA GLU A 1018 41.52 -31.58 -7.93
C GLU A 1018 40.99 -30.75 -6.76
N SER A 1019 41.20 -29.43 -6.80
CA SER A 1019 40.67 -28.53 -5.75
C SER A 1019 39.14 -28.65 -5.63
N ALA A 1020 38.59 -28.51 -4.40
CA ALA A 1020 37.17 -28.74 -4.11
C ALA A 1020 36.16 -27.89 -4.93
N PHE A 1021 36.63 -26.81 -5.58
CA PHE A 1021 35.84 -25.95 -6.47
C PHE A 1021 35.83 -26.41 -7.94
N LYS A 1022 36.58 -27.45 -8.29
CA LYS A 1022 36.69 -28.05 -9.64
C LYS A 1022 36.13 -29.48 -9.73
N GLN A 1023 35.52 -29.99 -8.66
CA GLN A 1023 35.08 -31.38 -8.62
C GLN A 1023 33.65 -31.55 -9.18
N GLN A 1024 32.90 -30.46 -9.32
CA GLN A 1024 31.47 -30.44 -9.64
C GLN A 1024 31.20 -29.84 -11.02
N SER A 1025 30.18 -30.38 -11.68
CA SER A 1025 29.72 -29.98 -13.02
C SER A 1025 28.22 -29.69 -12.99
N MET A 1026 27.72 -28.98 -14.02
CA MET A 1026 26.29 -28.95 -14.33
C MET A 1026 26.03 -29.66 -15.65
N ILE A 1027 24.97 -30.47 -15.69
CA ILE A 1027 24.65 -31.36 -16.81
C ILE A 1027 23.14 -31.35 -17.07
N LEU A 1028 22.75 -31.39 -18.35
CA LEU A 1028 21.37 -31.44 -18.78
C LEU A 1028 20.86 -32.88 -18.76
N VAL A 1029 19.76 -33.14 -18.05
CA VAL A 1029 19.13 -34.46 -17.99
C VAL A 1029 17.67 -34.34 -18.44
N PRO A 1030 17.23 -35.07 -19.49
CA PRO A 1030 15.82 -35.14 -19.84
C PRO A 1030 14.99 -35.70 -18.68
N MET A 1031 13.80 -35.13 -18.43
CA MET A 1031 12.94 -35.54 -17.31
C MET A 1031 12.41 -36.97 -17.46
N ASP A 1032 12.36 -37.48 -18.68
CA ASP A 1032 11.97 -38.83 -19.08
C ASP A 1032 13.16 -39.79 -19.29
N ALA A 1033 14.39 -39.37 -19.00
CA ALA A 1033 15.58 -40.22 -19.12
C ALA A 1033 15.46 -41.46 -18.21
N PRO A 1034 15.74 -42.69 -18.72
CA PRO A 1034 15.68 -43.90 -17.92
C PRO A 1034 16.52 -43.80 -16.65
N GLY A 1035 15.89 -44.10 -15.51
CA GLY A 1035 16.52 -44.01 -14.18
C GLY A 1035 16.20 -42.72 -13.40
N VAL A 1036 15.61 -41.70 -14.03
CA VAL A 1036 15.05 -40.53 -13.34
C VAL A 1036 13.74 -40.94 -12.66
N GLN A 1037 13.61 -40.70 -11.36
CA GLN A 1037 12.44 -41.08 -10.57
C GLN A 1037 12.01 -39.95 -9.65
N VAL A 1038 10.78 -39.45 -9.82
CA VAL A 1038 10.11 -38.61 -8.82
C VAL A 1038 9.60 -39.52 -7.70
N VAL A 1039 10.15 -39.36 -6.50
CA VAL A 1039 9.84 -40.21 -5.34
C VAL A 1039 8.53 -39.77 -4.68
N LYS A 1040 8.36 -38.46 -4.48
CA LYS A 1040 7.14 -37.84 -3.94
C LYS A 1040 7.18 -36.30 -4.04
N PRO A 1041 6.01 -35.63 -3.99
CA PRO A 1041 5.92 -34.22 -3.61
C PRO A 1041 6.31 -33.99 -2.15
N MET A 1042 6.75 -32.76 -1.88
CA MET A 1042 6.98 -32.20 -0.55
C MET A 1042 5.91 -31.15 -0.25
N SER A 1043 5.51 -31.03 1.01
CA SER A 1043 4.58 -29.98 1.47
C SER A 1043 5.30 -28.87 2.22
N VAL A 1044 4.90 -27.62 1.97
CA VAL A 1044 5.45 -26.39 2.52
C VAL A 1044 4.41 -25.75 3.45
N PHE A 1045 4.58 -25.87 4.77
CA PHE A 1045 3.57 -25.47 5.77
C PHE A 1045 2.16 -26.07 5.55
N GLY A 1046 2.05 -27.15 4.76
CA GLY A 1046 0.79 -27.82 4.40
C GLY A 1046 0.38 -27.65 2.93
N TYR A 1047 0.91 -26.64 2.22
CA TYR A 1047 0.68 -26.46 0.78
C TYR A 1047 1.52 -27.43 -0.04
N ASP A 1048 1.00 -27.90 -1.17
CA ASP A 1048 1.71 -28.81 -2.10
C ASP A 1048 2.33 -28.10 -3.32
N ASP A 1049 1.95 -26.84 -3.55
CA ASP A 1049 2.32 -26.02 -4.72
C ASP A 1049 2.04 -26.69 -6.08
N ALA A 1050 1.07 -27.61 -6.13
CA ALA A 1050 0.75 -28.37 -7.35
C ALA A 1050 0.16 -27.48 -8.46
N PRO A 1051 0.48 -27.71 -9.76
CA PRO A 1051 1.34 -28.78 -10.28
C PRO A 1051 2.85 -28.50 -10.18
N HIS A 1052 3.29 -27.27 -9.87
CA HIS A 1052 4.71 -26.90 -9.92
C HIS A 1052 5.56 -27.70 -8.91
N GLY A 1053 5.17 -27.61 -7.63
CA GLY A 1053 5.67 -28.40 -6.51
C GLY A 1053 7.17 -28.29 -6.19
N HIS A 1054 7.54 -29.01 -5.13
CA HIS A 1054 8.93 -29.36 -4.81
C HIS A 1054 9.03 -30.89 -4.67
N MET A 1055 9.96 -31.53 -5.38
CA MET A 1055 10.05 -32.99 -5.44
C MET A 1055 11.26 -33.57 -4.68
N GLU A 1056 11.08 -34.74 -4.07
CA GLU A 1056 12.16 -35.67 -3.74
C GLU A 1056 12.42 -36.53 -4.99
N MET A 1057 13.67 -36.63 -5.45
CA MET A 1057 14.03 -37.25 -6.73
C MET A 1057 15.25 -38.18 -6.61
N LEU A 1058 15.14 -39.38 -7.17
CA LEU A 1058 16.23 -40.33 -7.28
C LEU A 1058 16.72 -40.39 -8.72
N PHE A 1059 18.04 -40.40 -8.89
CA PHE A 1059 18.73 -40.65 -10.15
C PHE A 1059 19.47 -41.97 -9.96
N LYS A 1060 19.01 -43.02 -10.66
CA LYS A 1060 19.62 -44.34 -10.61
C LYS A 1060 20.10 -44.75 -12.00
N ASP A 1061 21.41 -44.87 -12.18
CA ASP A 1061 22.08 -45.31 -13.41
C ASP A 1061 21.63 -44.51 -14.66
N VAL A 1062 21.31 -43.22 -14.45
CA VAL A 1062 20.79 -42.32 -15.48
C VAL A 1062 21.88 -42.02 -16.50
N ARG A 1063 21.59 -42.27 -17.78
CA ARG A 1063 22.55 -42.10 -18.88
C ARG A 1063 22.17 -40.92 -19.75
N VAL A 1064 23.16 -40.07 -20.02
CA VAL A 1064 23.05 -38.93 -20.95
C VAL A 1064 24.31 -38.82 -21.81
N PRO A 1065 24.23 -38.44 -23.10
CA PRO A 1065 25.41 -38.27 -23.94
C PRO A 1065 26.40 -37.23 -23.40
N PHE A 1066 27.67 -37.33 -23.77
CA PHE A 1066 28.69 -36.31 -23.44
C PHE A 1066 28.29 -34.89 -23.87
N ARG A 1067 27.50 -34.74 -24.95
CA ARG A 1067 26.96 -33.44 -25.41
C ARG A 1067 26.02 -32.75 -24.41
N ASN A 1068 25.62 -33.39 -23.31
CA ASN A 1068 24.72 -32.80 -22.31
C ASN A 1068 25.46 -31.97 -21.22
N MET A 1069 26.80 -32.00 -21.21
CA MET A 1069 27.61 -31.20 -20.29
C MET A 1069 27.47 -29.69 -20.58
N LEU A 1070 27.36 -28.87 -19.54
CA LEU A 1070 27.38 -27.40 -19.66
C LEU A 1070 28.79 -26.87 -19.39
N LEU A 1071 29.32 -26.02 -20.27
CA LEU A 1071 30.61 -25.29 -20.19
C LEU A 1071 31.91 -26.12 -20.07
N GLY A 1072 31.84 -27.36 -19.56
CA GLY A 1072 32.96 -28.27 -19.35
C GLY A 1072 32.98 -28.85 -17.93
N GLU A 1073 33.59 -30.03 -17.80
CA GLU A 1073 33.70 -30.74 -16.52
C GLU A 1073 34.43 -29.93 -15.44
N GLY A 1074 33.95 -30.01 -14.20
CA GLY A 1074 34.53 -29.29 -13.07
C GLY A 1074 34.18 -27.80 -13.02
N ARG A 1075 33.45 -27.26 -14.01
CA ARG A 1075 33.10 -25.82 -14.08
C ARG A 1075 31.73 -25.50 -13.47
N GLY A 1076 31.12 -26.42 -12.73
CA GLY A 1076 29.81 -26.22 -12.10
C GLY A 1076 29.76 -25.04 -11.13
N PHE A 1077 30.86 -24.74 -10.42
CA PHE A 1077 30.96 -23.55 -9.57
C PHE A 1077 30.92 -22.24 -10.35
N GLU A 1078 31.48 -22.20 -11.56
CA GLU A 1078 31.51 -21.02 -12.43
C GLU A 1078 30.09 -20.68 -12.92
N ILE A 1079 29.37 -21.70 -13.39
CA ILE A 1079 27.96 -21.61 -13.79
C ILE A 1079 27.08 -21.17 -12.61
N ALA A 1080 27.30 -21.75 -11.42
CA ALA A 1080 26.59 -21.36 -10.20
C ALA A 1080 26.78 -19.87 -9.88
N GLN A 1081 28.02 -19.37 -9.83
CA GLN A 1081 28.27 -17.94 -9.54
C GLN A 1081 27.66 -16.99 -10.58
N ALA A 1082 27.58 -17.38 -11.85
CA ALA A 1082 26.98 -16.57 -12.89
C ALA A 1082 25.46 -16.34 -12.72
N ARG A 1083 24.74 -17.30 -12.12
CA ARG A 1083 23.27 -17.24 -11.89
C ARG A 1083 22.86 -16.42 -10.65
N LEU A 1084 23.69 -16.41 -9.60
CA LEU A 1084 23.29 -15.94 -8.26
C LEU A 1084 23.15 -14.41 -8.10
N GLY A 1085 23.46 -13.61 -9.12
CA GLY A 1085 23.32 -12.15 -9.08
C GLY A 1085 21.87 -11.68 -9.32
N PRO A 1086 21.41 -11.63 -10.59
CA PRO A 1086 20.08 -11.10 -10.96
C PRO A 1086 18.92 -11.75 -10.21
N GLY A 1087 18.92 -13.09 -10.10
CA GLY A 1087 17.87 -13.84 -9.41
C GLY A 1087 17.53 -13.32 -8.01
N ARG A 1088 18.52 -12.84 -7.25
CA ARG A 1088 18.31 -12.26 -5.90
C ARG A 1088 17.50 -10.98 -5.94
N ILE A 1089 17.78 -10.07 -6.88
CA ILE A 1089 16.98 -8.86 -7.12
C ILE A 1089 15.53 -9.27 -7.40
N HIS A 1090 15.34 -10.23 -8.31
CA HIS A 1090 14.02 -10.66 -8.79
C HIS A 1090 13.18 -11.28 -7.65
N HIS A 1091 13.79 -12.10 -6.79
CA HIS A 1091 13.12 -12.66 -5.61
C HIS A 1091 12.87 -11.61 -4.52
N CYS A 1092 13.77 -10.67 -4.26
CA CYS A 1092 13.57 -9.62 -3.27
C CYS A 1092 12.44 -8.65 -3.68
N MET A 1093 12.41 -8.21 -4.95
CA MET A 1093 11.32 -7.37 -5.46
C MET A 1093 9.97 -8.11 -5.49
N ARG A 1094 9.95 -9.43 -5.78
CA ARG A 1094 8.72 -10.23 -5.63
C ARG A 1094 8.25 -10.31 -4.17
N ALA A 1095 9.17 -10.45 -3.21
CA ALA A 1095 8.82 -10.40 -1.78
C ALA A 1095 8.28 -9.02 -1.35
N ILE A 1096 8.82 -7.92 -1.91
CA ILE A 1096 8.29 -6.56 -1.71
C ILE A 1096 6.87 -6.43 -2.29
N GLY A 1097 6.60 -6.99 -3.48
CA GLY A 1097 5.25 -7.02 -4.04
C GLY A 1097 4.24 -7.79 -3.18
N ALA A 1098 4.65 -8.91 -2.60
CA ALA A 1098 3.83 -9.68 -1.65
C ALA A 1098 3.61 -8.92 -0.33
N ALA A 1099 4.65 -8.25 0.19
CA ALA A 1099 4.56 -7.41 1.39
C ALA A 1099 3.65 -6.20 1.19
N GLU A 1100 3.69 -5.59 0.01
CA GLU A 1100 2.82 -4.47 -0.37
C GLU A 1100 1.35 -4.93 -0.44
N ARG A 1101 1.07 -6.14 -0.97
CA ARG A 1101 -0.27 -6.77 -0.87
C ARG A 1101 -0.66 -7.05 0.59
N CYS A 1102 0.25 -7.51 1.45
CA CYS A 1102 -0.04 -7.72 2.87
C CYS A 1102 -0.40 -6.39 3.58
N LEU A 1103 0.28 -5.29 3.24
CA LEU A 1103 0.01 -3.95 3.76
C LEU A 1103 -1.32 -3.38 3.22
N GLU A 1104 -1.59 -3.54 1.92
CA GLU A 1104 -2.88 -3.24 1.28
C GLU A 1104 -4.03 -3.95 2.05
N LEU A 1105 -3.93 -5.26 2.25
CA LEU A 1105 -4.89 -6.07 3.02
C LEU A 1105 -5.05 -5.57 4.47
N MET A 1106 -3.94 -5.30 5.16
CA MET A 1106 -3.96 -4.85 6.56
C MET A 1106 -4.69 -3.52 6.73
N VAL A 1107 -4.47 -2.54 5.85
CA VAL A 1107 -5.15 -1.24 5.92
C VAL A 1107 -6.63 -1.38 5.56
N MET A 1108 -6.96 -2.14 4.50
CA MET A 1108 -8.35 -2.40 4.10
C MET A 1108 -9.17 -3.04 5.23
N ARG A 1109 -8.58 -4.02 5.93
CA ARG A 1109 -9.15 -4.65 7.12
C ARG A 1109 -9.29 -3.68 8.29
N ALA A 1110 -8.29 -2.83 8.53
CA ALA A 1110 -8.33 -1.84 9.60
C ALA A 1110 -9.43 -0.78 9.40
N LYS A 1111 -9.67 -0.35 8.15
CA LYS A 1111 -10.73 0.61 7.79
C LYS A 1111 -12.14 0.04 7.88
N THR A 1112 -12.32 -1.25 7.69
CA THR A 1112 -13.65 -1.90 7.61
C THR A 1112 -14.07 -2.58 8.91
N ARG A 1113 -13.14 -3.06 9.75
CA ARG A 1113 -13.47 -3.78 10.99
C ARG A 1113 -13.52 -2.85 12.21
N THR A 1114 -14.68 -2.77 12.83
CA THR A 1114 -14.88 -2.18 14.17
C THR A 1114 -14.35 -3.11 15.27
N VAL A 1115 -13.60 -2.58 16.23
CA VAL A 1115 -13.23 -3.23 17.50
C VAL A 1115 -13.32 -2.21 18.64
N PHE A 1116 -13.75 -2.65 19.83
CA PHE A 1116 -13.89 -1.77 21.00
C PHE A 1116 -14.64 -0.43 20.73
N LYS A 1117 -15.66 -0.48 19.85
CA LYS A 1117 -16.55 0.63 19.46
C LYS A 1117 -15.95 1.70 18.53
N GLN A 1118 -14.75 1.48 17.99
CA GLN A 1118 -14.09 2.34 17.00
C GLN A 1118 -13.61 1.51 15.80
N LEU A 1119 -13.26 2.14 14.68
CA LEU A 1119 -12.60 1.41 13.58
C LEU A 1119 -11.18 0.99 14.01
N MET A 1120 -10.67 -0.14 13.52
CA MET A 1120 -9.27 -0.53 13.79
C MET A 1120 -8.29 0.54 13.28
N ALA A 1121 -8.58 1.23 12.19
CA ALA A 1121 -7.80 2.35 11.66
C ALA A 1121 -7.88 3.65 12.48
N GLU A 1122 -8.68 3.70 13.55
CA GLU A 1122 -8.66 4.77 14.58
C GLU A 1122 -7.83 4.38 15.82
N ASN A 1123 -7.42 3.11 15.96
CA ASN A 1123 -6.63 2.63 17.10
C ASN A 1123 -5.13 2.99 16.92
N PRO A 1124 -4.51 3.77 17.82
CA PRO A 1124 -3.10 4.18 17.68
C PRO A 1124 -2.10 3.04 17.54
N LEU A 1125 -2.36 1.87 18.16
CA LEU A 1125 -1.49 0.69 18.04
C LEU A 1125 -1.53 0.13 16.61
N VAL A 1126 -2.71 0.06 16.00
CA VAL A 1126 -2.89 -0.40 14.60
C VAL A 1126 -2.26 0.62 13.63
N CYS A 1127 -2.43 1.91 13.89
CA CYS A 1127 -1.74 2.97 13.15
C CYS A 1127 -0.21 2.82 13.22
N SER A 1128 0.35 2.55 14.41
CA SER A 1128 1.78 2.29 14.58
C SER A 1128 2.26 1.09 13.77
N GLN A 1129 1.55 -0.05 13.81
CA GLN A 1129 1.90 -1.23 13.00
C GLN A 1129 1.84 -0.94 11.48
N ILE A 1130 0.80 -0.25 11.00
CA ILE A 1130 0.67 0.17 9.60
C ILE A 1130 1.85 1.07 9.17
N ALA A 1131 2.19 2.06 10.00
CA ALA A 1131 3.30 2.98 9.75
C ALA A 1131 4.67 2.28 9.78
N LYS A 1132 4.88 1.36 10.74
CA LYS A 1132 6.12 0.58 10.85
C LYS A 1132 6.33 -0.29 9.61
N SER A 1133 5.28 -1.00 9.19
CA SER A 1133 5.29 -1.81 7.97
C SER A 1133 5.63 -0.97 6.74
N ARG A 1134 5.08 0.24 6.58
CA ARG A 1134 5.47 1.13 5.47
C ARG A 1134 6.95 1.55 5.55
N CYS A 1135 7.49 1.86 6.74
CA CYS A 1135 8.91 2.22 6.90
C CYS A 1135 9.83 1.08 6.47
N GLU A 1136 9.58 -0.13 6.95
CA GLU A 1136 10.39 -1.32 6.63
C GLU A 1136 10.30 -1.67 5.14
N LEU A 1137 9.10 -1.63 4.56
CA LEU A 1137 8.86 -1.94 3.15
C LEU A 1137 9.56 -0.95 2.21
N ASP A 1138 9.37 0.35 2.41
CA ASP A 1138 10.03 1.36 1.56
C ASP A 1138 11.56 1.34 1.75
N SER A 1139 12.07 1.05 2.97
CA SER A 1139 13.50 0.83 3.22
C SER A 1139 14.04 -0.35 2.41
N ALA A 1140 13.35 -1.50 2.47
CA ALA A 1140 13.73 -2.72 1.74
C ALA A 1140 13.63 -2.53 0.22
N ARG A 1141 12.60 -1.81 -0.27
CA ARG A 1141 12.44 -1.42 -1.68
C ARG A 1141 13.63 -0.58 -2.15
N LEU A 1142 13.96 0.49 -1.44
CA LEU A 1142 15.09 1.36 -1.80
C LEU A 1142 16.42 0.59 -1.80
N LEU A 1143 16.66 -0.26 -0.80
CA LEU A 1143 17.88 -1.07 -0.72
C LEU A 1143 17.97 -2.07 -1.88
N THR A 1144 16.84 -2.67 -2.29
CA THR A 1144 16.78 -3.64 -3.40
C THR A 1144 16.98 -2.96 -4.75
N LEU A 1145 16.34 -1.83 -5.00
CA LEU A 1145 16.54 -1.04 -6.22
C LEU A 1145 17.96 -0.46 -6.30
N GLN A 1146 18.55 -0.07 -5.17
CA GLN A 1146 19.94 0.39 -5.11
C GLN A 1146 20.95 -0.73 -5.34
N ALA A 1147 20.68 -1.96 -4.87
CA ALA A 1147 21.49 -3.12 -5.24
C ALA A 1147 21.41 -3.40 -6.75
N ALA A 1148 20.22 -3.31 -7.34
CA ALA A 1148 20.02 -3.48 -8.78
C ALA A 1148 20.77 -2.41 -9.60
N HIS A 1149 20.64 -1.13 -9.23
CA HIS A 1149 21.34 -0.03 -9.88
C HIS A 1149 22.88 -0.15 -9.77
N GLN A 1150 23.41 -0.67 -8.66
CA GLN A 1150 24.83 -1.00 -8.55
C GLN A 1150 25.26 -2.11 -9.51
N MET A 1151 24.43 -3.14 -9.73
CA MET A 1151 24.72 -4.20 -10.71
C MET A 1151 24.75 -3.62 -12.12
N ASP A 1152 23.75 -2.81 -12.47
CA ASP A 1152 23.63 -2.18 -13.79
C ASP A 1152 24.77 -1.19 -14.11
N LYS A 1153 25.34 -0.52 -13.08
CA LYS A 1153 26.42 0.47 -13.25
C LYS A 1153 27.83 -0.02 -12.96
N LYS A 1154 28.01 -1.02 -12.09
CA LYS A 1154 29.33 -1.45 -11.56
C LYS A 1154 29.51 -2.98 -11.56
N GLY A 1155 28.50 -3.74 -11.98
CA GLY A 1155 28.54 -5.20 -12.09
C GLY A 1155 28.43 -5.96 -10.76
N ASN A 1156 28.01 -7.21 -10.85
CA ASN A 1156 27.66 -8.08 -9.71
C ASN A 1156 28.78 -8.21 -8.66
N LYS A 1157 30.05 -8.13 -9.07
CA LYS A 1157 31.21 -8.24 -8.17
C LYS A 1157 31.34 -7.05 -7.22
N VAL A 1158 30.98 -5.84 -7.66
CA VAL A 1158 30.98 -4.64 -6.81
C VAL A 1158 29.71 -4.60 -5.97
N ALA A 1159 28.56 -4.91 -6.58
CA ALA A 1159 27.26 -4.95 -5.91
C ALA A 1159 27.08 -6.11 -4.91
N ALA A 1160 28.02 -7.06 -4.83
CA ALA A 1160 27.93 -8.29 -4.04
C ALA A 1160 27.54 -8.08 -2.57
N GLN A 1161 27.96 -6.97 -1.97
CA GLN A 1161 27.57 -6.59 -0.61
C GLN A 1161 26.09 -6.22 -0.52
N ALA A 1162 25.61 -5.31 -1.37
CA ALA A 1162 24.22 -4.89 -1.41
C ALA A 1162 23.28 -6.05 -1.77
N ILE A 1163 23.68 -6.90 -2.72
CA ILE A 1163 22.98 -8.16 -3.08
C ILE A 1163 22.80 -9.09 -1.86
N ALA A 1164 23.81 -9.18 -0.99
CA ALA A 1164 23.72 -9.98 0.23
C ALA A 1164 22.82 -9.33 1.30
N MET A 1165 22.85 -7.99 1.45
CA MET A 1165 21.96 -7.27 2.37
C MET A 1165 20.48 -7.50 2.04
N ILE A 1166 20.09 -7.30 0.78
CA ILE A 1166 18.67 -7.37 0.36
C ILE A 1166 18.08 -8.77 0.55
N LYS A 1167 18.90 -9.82 0.37
CA LYS A 1167 18.49 -11.22 0.44
C LYS A 1167 18.15 -11.66 1.88
N ILE A 1168 18.57 -10.86 2.87
CA ILE A 1168 18.13 -10.93 4.27
C ILE A 1168 16.94 -9.98 4.50
N VAL A 1169 17.11 -8.70 4.13
CA VAL A 1169 16.16 -7.63 4.48
C VAL A 1169 14.77 -7.85 3.87
N ALA A 1170 14.67 -8.10 2.55
CA ALA A 1170 13.38 -8.17 1.90
C ALA A 1170 12.52 -9.38 2.35
N PRO A 1171 13.06 -10.61 2.52
CA PRO A 1171 12.27 -11.72 3.05
C PRO A 1171 11.86 -11.57 4.52
N ASN A 1172 12.71 -10.96 5.37
CA ASN A 1172 12.36 -10.73 6.78
C ASN A 1172 11.30 -9.62 6.92
N MET A 1173 11.48 -8.48 6.24
CA MET A 1173 10.48 -7.42 6.14
C MET A 1173 9.13 -7.96 5.66
N ALA A 1174 9.12 -8.76 4.58
CA ALA A 1174 7.89 -9.28 4.01
C ALA A 1174 7.14 -10.22 4.98
N LEU A 1175 7.87 -11.02 5.77
CA LEU A 1175 7.29 -11.85 6.83
C LEU A 1175 6.70 -11.02 7.96
N ASP A 1176 7.44 -10.04 8.48
CA ASP A 1176 6.98 -9.20 9.59
C ASP A 1176 5.71 -8.41 9.23
N ILE A 1177 5.59 -7.95 7.97
CA ILE A 1177 4.38 -7.28 7.48
C ILE A 1177 3.24 -8.28 7.26
N CYS A 1178 3.54 -9.49 6.77
CA CYS A 1178 2.54 -10.55 6.60
C CYS A 1178 1.97 -11.00 7.96
N ASP A 1179 2.81 -11.18 8.97
CA ASP A 1179 2.43 -11.55 10.34
C ASP A 1179 1.52 -10.48 10.99
N ARG A 1180 1.88 -9.19 10.87
CA ARG A 1180 1.01 -8.08 11.31
C ARG A 1180 -0.31 -8.07 10.56
N ALA A 1181 -0.31 -8.32 9.25
CA ALA A 1181 -1.53 -8.42 8.46
C ALA A 1181 -2.42 -9.57 8.95
N ILE A 1182 -1.84 -10.75 9.23
CA ILE A 1182 -2.53 -11.89 9.85
C ILE A 1182 -3.13 -11.48 11.20
N GLN A 1183 -2.37 -10.81 12.06
CA GLN A 1183 -2.82 -10.38 13.38
C GLN A 1183 -3.99 -9.38 13.35
N ILE A 1184 -4.06 -8.50 12.34
CA ILE A 1184 -5.20 -7.58 12.11
C ILE A 1184 -6.42 -8.30 11.48
N HIS A 1185 -6.21 -9.42 10.77
CA HIS A 1185 -7.32 -10.27 10.31
C HIS A 1185 -7.86 -11.18 11.42
N GLY A 1186 -7.00 -11.60 12.36
CA GLY A 1186 -7.32 -12.59 13.40
C GLY A 1186 -7.32 -14.00 12.82
N ALA A 1187 -8.24 -14.87 13.27
CA ALA A 1187 -8.32 -16.26 12.79
C ALA A 1187 -8.49 -16.39 11.26
N ALA A 1188 -9.07 -15.39 10.59
CA ALA A 1188 -9.17 -15.37 9.13
C ALA A 1188 -7.83 -15.10 8.41
N GLY A 1189 -6.82 -14.56 9.10
CA GLY A 1189 -5.48 -14.40 8.52
C GLY A 1189 -4.76 -15.74 8.32
N VAL A 1190 -5.18 -16.78 9.04
CA VAL A 1190 -4.63 -18.15 8.94
C VAL A 1190 -5.59 -19.15 8.27
N SER A 1191 -6.73 -18.71 7.75
CA SER A 1191 -7.67 -19.55 7.01
C SER A 1191 -7.40 -19.55 5.50
N GLN A 1192 -8.22 -20.28 4.76
CA GLN A 1192 -8.31 -20.24 3.30
C GLN A 1192 -8.93 -18.95 2.73
N ASP A 1193 -9.62 -18.15 3.57
CA ASP A 1193 -10.39 -16.98 3.11
C ASP A 1193 -9.47 -15.81 2.70
N PHE A 1194 -8.20 -15.84 3.13
CA PHE A 1194 -7.20 -14.82 2.82
C PHE A 1194 -5.88 -15.47 2.39
N VAL A 1195 -5.27 -14.93 1.34
CA VAL A 1195 -3.97 -15.40 0.80
C VAL A 1195 -2.79 -15.25 1.77
N LEU A 1196 -2.98 -14.58 2.91
CA LEU A 1196 -1.93 -14.27 3.90
C LEU A 1196 -1.25 -15.54 4.44
N SER A 1197 -2.01 -16.60 4.69
CA SER A 1197 -1.51 -17.91 5.13
C SER A 1197 -0.52 -18.52 4.13
N TYR A 1198 -0.84 -18.45 2.84
CA TYR A 1198 0.04 -18.89 1.75
C TYR A 1198 1.25 -17.97 1.56
N LEU A 1199 1.05 -16.64 1.58
CA LEU A 1199 2.15 -15.68 1.46
C LEU A 1199 3.18 -15.87 2.58
N TYR A 1200 2.75 -16.12 3.82
CA TYR A 1200 3.65 -16.42 4.94
C TYR A 1200 4.51 -17.66 4.66
N ALA A 1201 3.90 -18.76 4.18
CA ALA A 1201 4.63 -19.99 3.84
C ALA A 1201 5.67 -19.78 2.72
N ALA A 1202 5.28 -19.08 1.65
CA ALA A 1202 6.17 -18.77 0.52
C ALA A 1202 7.33 -17.85 0.94
N LEU A 1203 7.03 -16.75 1.65
CA LEU A 1203 8.03 -15.80 2.16
C LEU A 1203 8.97 -16.46 3.18
N ARG A 1204 8.46 -17.37 4.03
CA ARG A 1204 9.28 -18.12 4.99
C ARG A 1204 10.26 -19.06 4.29
N THR A 1205 9.87 -19.60 3.14
CA THR A 1205 10.72 -20.44 2.29
C THR A 1205 11.82 -19.61 1.60
N LEU A 1206 11.56 -18.35 1.23
CA LEU A 1206 12.57 -17.45 0.65
C LEU A 1206 13.73 -17.09 1.61
N ARG A 1207 13.59 -17.31 2.92
CA ARG A 1207 14.70 -17.22 3.89
C ARG A 1207 15.68 -18.40 3.85
N ILE A 1208 15.37 -19.45 3.08
CA ILE A 1208 16.20 -20.65 2.91
C ILE A 1208 16.60 -20.82 1.43
N ALA A 1209 15.68 -20.52 0.51
CA ALA A 1209 15.94 -20.51 -0.92
C ALA A 1209 17.06 -19.51 -1.31
N ASP A 1210 17.88 -19.90 -2.28
CA ASP A 1210 19.09 -19.19 -2.72
C ASP A 1210 20.15 -18.95 -1.62
N GLY A 1211 20.17 -19.85 -0.63
CA GLY A 1211 21.07 -19.83 0.52
C GLY A 1211 20.44 -19.11 1.72
N PRO A 1212 20.61 -19.66 2.95
CA PRO A 1212 20.00 -19.11 4.15
C PRO A 1212 20.66 -17.80 4.58
N ASP A 1213 19.91 -16.98 5.31
CA ASP A 1213 20.29 -15.62 5.72
C ASP A 1213 21.70 -15.53 6.34
N GLU A 1214 22.13 -16.52 7.12
CA GLU A 1214 23.43 -16.57 7.80
C GLU A 1214 24.62 -16.59 6.81
N VAL A 1215 24.44 -17.18 5.62
CA VAL A 1215 25.46 -17.18 4.55
C VAL A 1215 25.63 -15.77 3.98
N HIS A 1216 24.54 -15.02 3.86
CA HIS A 1216 24.54 -13.65 3.38
C HIS A 1216 25.09 -12.68 4.44
N MET A 1217 24.71 -12.85 5.72
CA MET A 1217 25.28 -12.09 6.86
C MET A 1217 26.81 -12.26 6.92
N ARG A 1218 27.29 -13.50 6.84
CA ARG A 1218 28.72 -13.83 6.78
C ARG A 1218 29.42 -13.22 5.56
N THR A 1219 28.70 -13.02 4.46
CA THR A 1219 29.23 -12.37 3.25
C THR A 1219 29.38 -10.87 3.42
N ILE A 1220 28.35 -10.18 3.94
CA ILE A 1220 28.40 -8.75 4.27
C ILE A 1220 29.55 -8.46 5.25
N ALA A 1221 29.61 -9.22 6.35
CA ALA A 1221 30.64 -9.02 7.38
C ALA A 1221 32.06 -9.25 6.85
N LYS A 1222 32.28 -10.27 6.00
CA LYS A 1222 33.58 -10.48 5.34
C LYS A 1222 33.99 -9.29 4.46
N LEU A 1223 33.04 -8.68 3.76
CA LEU A 1223 33.32 -7.55 2.87
C LEU A 1223 33.62 -6.28 3.67
N GLU A 1224 32.82 -5.95 4.67
CA GLU A 1224 33.07 -4.84 5.62
C GLU A 1224 34.45 -4.93 6.28
N LEU A 1225 34.77 -6.10 6.84
CA LEU A 1225 36.06 -6.39 7.49
C LEU A 1225 37.26 -6.46 6.51
N SER A 1226 37.03 -6.35 5.20
CA SER A 1226 38.08 -6.25 4.17
C SER A 1226 38.31 -4.81 3.68
N GLN A 1227 37.31 -3.94 3.84
CA GLN A 1227 37.33 -2.52 3.49
C GLN A 1227 37.86 -1.64 4.63
N SER A 1228 37.67 -2.06 5.89
CA SER A 1228 38.19 -1.41 7.10
C SER A 1228 39.70 -1.67 7.28
N ARG A 1229 40.50 -1.09 6.39
CA ARG A 1229 41.96 -1.02 6.52
C ARG A 1229 42.36 0.13 7.45
N LEU A 1230 43.48 -0.06 8.15
CA LEU A 1230 44.17 0.93 9.00
C LEU A 1230 45.26 1.65 8.19
#